data_AF-A0A7Y3EK46-F1
#
_entry.id   AF-A0A7Y3EK46-F1
#
_cell.length_a   1.000
_cell.length_b   1.000
_cell.length_c   1.000
_cell.angle_alpha   90.00
_cell.angle_beta   90.00
_cell.angle_gamma   90.00
#
_symmetry.space_group_name_H-M   'P 1'
#
loop_
_entity.id
_entity.type
_entity.pdbx_description
1 polymer ?
#
loop_
_entity_poly.entity_id
_entity_poly.type
_entity_poly.pdbx_seq_one_letter_code
_entity_poly.pdbx_strand_id
1 'polypeptide(L)'
;MKNLDIKIVVVFIISYLFLSWVTTTIDDFFMPGSQPLDSGVFTASTTCDNCHGDYDVNSEPAYTWRGSMMSHSMRDPLYLASLTIANQDAAEAGDLCIRCHSPSGWLEGRSEPTDGSMLNSIDMEEGVTCHFCHRMIDPLSTDQDDLDYMATLSHVPTQHGNGMFVVDTQDIRRGPYDNIQVNHAYKYDSFYQESEMCGTCHDVSNPVFSKAPDGTYQPNTLGQATLDFDKYEMFPVERTYSEWLMSAYNSPTGIPSTAFGGNKANVASCQDCHMPDVTGKGANKNYAPIRSDLGQHDMTGGNTFIPELLKVQYDTNEIDHDALDAGISRAEYMLQNAATMNLNVVTIENGFEASVEIINETGHKLPSGYPEGRRMWINLEAYDSNDNVIWESGAYDSVTATLNKKDTDNNDTKIYECKLGMSQGVADAANANESNTDTYTAGESFHFALNNMVVKDNRIPPRGFTNANFESIQAAPVGYSYPDGAFSDITNYTLPPETFKVEAKLYYQTASKEYIEFLRDKNYTNSLGNDLYNLWFNHGKSEPEEMVEAEFYTDVLSLNHEIDLNSYIKVYPNPASDNVSINFNLNESKNLTLDIYSLTGSKIETVFKYIMLTGNQTLKWKPINYASGTYIMKFDFEDKSVSRYIIIN
;
A
#
# COMPACT_ATOMS: atom_id res chain seq x y z
N MET A 1 14.70 -26.31 -83.14
CA MET A 1 15.52 -26.36 -81.91
C MET A 1 15.26 -25.06 -81.17
N LYS A 2 14.34 -25.08 -80.21
CA LYS A 2 13.89 -23.88 -79.47
C LYS A 2 14.51 -23.91 -78.07
N ASN A 3 14.96 -22.73 -77.66
CA ASN A 3 15.70 -22.37 -76.46
C ASN A 3 15.14 -23.02 -75.18
N LEU A 4 16.04 -23.53 -74.34
CA LEU A 4 15.73 -23.93 -72.97
C LEU A 4 16.24 -22.81 -72.04
N ASP A 5 15.31 -21.96 -71.61
CA ASP A 5 15.52 -20.92 -70.61
C ASP A 5 15.75 -21.56 -69.23
N ILE A 6 16.89 -21.25 -68.62
CA ILE A 6 17.18 -21.55 -67.22
C ILE A 6 16.38 -20.55 -66.37
N LYS A 7 15.27 -21.01 -65.79
CA LYS A 7 14.56 -20.25 -64.75
C LYS A 7 15.35 -20.35 -63.44
N ILE A 8 16.05 -19.27 -63.10
CA ILE A 8 16.52 -19.01 -61.74
C ILE A 8 15.27 -18.82 -60.88
N VAL A 9 14.99 -19.77 -60.00
CA VAL A 9 13.98 -19.61 -58.94
C VAL A 9 14.62 -18.72 -57.88
N VAL A 10 14.34 -17.42 -57.94
CA VAL A 10 14.56 -16.52 -56.82
C VAL A 10 13.49 -16.85 -55.78
N VAL A 11 13.90 -17.57 -54.73
CA VAL A 11 13.09 -17.70 -53.52
C VAL A 11 13.11 -16.33 -52.85
N PHE A 12 12.04 -15.55 -53.03
CA PHE A 12 11.77 -14.43 -52.16
C PHE A 12 11.47 -15.01 -50.78
N ILE A 13 12.43 -14.89 -49.86
CA ILE A 13 12.11 -14.91 -48.43
C ILE A 13 11.27 -13.65 -48.22
N ILE A 14 9.95 -13.80 -48.22
CA ILE A 14 9.04 -12.77 -47.74
C ILE A 14 9.28 -12.72 -46.24
N SER A 15 10.16 -11.83 -45.80
CA SER A 15 10.15 -11.35 -44.43
C SER A 15 8.80 -10.66 -44.25
N TYR A 16 7.88 -11.30 -43.54
CA TYR A 16 6.75 -10.61 -42.96
C TYR A 16 7.31 -9.57 -41.99
N LEU A 17 7.45 -8.34 -42.47
CA LEU A 17 7.52 -7.17 -41.61
C LEU A 17 6.16 -7.08 -40.94
N PHE A 18 6.05 -7.64 -39.74
CA PHE A 18 5.02 -7.22 -38.80
C PHE A 18 5.29 -5.76 -38.49
N LEU A 19 4.56 -4.87 -39.16
CA LEU A 19 4.36 -3.50 -38.69
C LEU A 19 3.46 -3.62 -37.46
N SER A 20 4.07 -3.82 -36.29
CA SER A 20 3.38 -3.73 -35.01
C SER A 20 3.22 -2.25 -34.67
N TRP A 21 2.03 -1.73 -34.92
CA TRP A 21 1.60 -0.45 -34.40
C TRP A 21 1.32 -0.66 -32.91
N VAL A 22 1.96 0.08 -32.01
CA VAL A 22 1.49 0.19 -30.61
C VAL A 22 0.38 1.23 -30.58
N THR A 23 -0.71 0.94 -31.29
CA THR A 23 -2.02 1.50 -30.98
C THR A 23 -2.77 0.32 -30.40
N THR A 24 -3.19 0.37 -29.14
CA THR A 24 -4.14 -0.62 -28.59
C THR A 24 -5.57 -0.20 -28.94
N THR A 25 -6.52 -1.09 -28.70
CA THR A 25 -7.96 -0.88 -28.80
C THR A 25 -8.61 -1.33 -27.50
N ILE A 26 -9.88 -1.00 -27.30
CA ILE A 26 -10.63 -1.44 -26.12
C ILE A 26 -10.66 -2.98 -25.98
N ASP A 27 -10.65 -3.71 -27.10
CA ASP A 27 -10.64 -5.18 -27.10
C ASP A 27 -9.33 -5.76 -26.52
N ASP A 28 -8.21 -5.04 -26.60
CA ASP A 28 -6.93 -5.47 -26.00
C ASP A 28 -6.99 -5.43 -24.45
N PHE A 29 -7.91 -4.65 -23.88
CA PHE A 29 -8.14 -4.51 -22.43
C PHE A 29 -9.36 -5.29 -21.91
N PHE A 30 -10.09 -5.98 -22.79
CA PHE A 30 -11.28 -6.74 -22.42
C PHE A 30 -10.97 -7.81 -21.36
N MET A 31 -11.70 -7.80 -20.23
CA MET A 31 -11.65 -8.84 -19.19
C MET A 31 -13.07 -9.37 -18.84
N PRO A 32 -13.21 -10.67 -18.49
CA PRO A 32 -14.47 -11.32 -18.09
C PRO A 32 -15.20 -10.66 -16.92
N GLY A 33 -16.44 -11.08 -16.68
CA GLY A 33 -17.32 -10.54 -15.64
C GLY A 33 -18.50 -9.79 -16.23
N SER A 34 -19.23 -9.07 -15.37
CA SER A 34 -20.27 -8.15 -15.82
C SER A 34 -19.65 -7.09 -16.73
N GLN A 35 -20.30 -6.79 -17.86
CA GLN A 35 -19.83 -5.78 -18.81
C GLN A 35 -20.65 -4.49 -18.69
N PRO A 36 -20.23 -3.38 -19.33
CA PRO A 36 -21.02 -2.17 -19.34
C PRO A 36 -22.45 -2.41 -19.80
N LEU A 37 -23.40 -1.83 -19.07
CA LEU A 37 -24.86 -1.95 -19.24
C LEU A 37 -25.47 -3.31 -18.80
N ASP A 38 -24.70 -4.20 -18.18
CA ASP A 38 -25.20 -5.50 -17.67
C ASP A 38 -25.68 -5.50 -16.21
N SER A 39 -25.40 -4.44 -15.43
CA SER A 39 -25.57 -4.44 -13.95
C SER A 39 -26.63 -3.47 -13.42
N GLY A 40 -27.49 -2.95 -14.29
CA GLY A 40 -28.54 -2.01 -13.92
C GLY A 40 -27.99 -0.63 -13.57
N VAL A 41 -28.65 0.07 -12.64
CA VAL A 41 -28.31 1.45 -12.25
C VAL A 41 -27.82 1.49 -10.81
N PHE A 42 -26.86 2.34 -10.53
CA PHE A 42 -26.30 2.60 -9.22
C PHE A 42 -26.85 3.90 -8.64
N THR A 43 -27.18 3.87 -7.35
CA THR A 43 -27.59 5.04 -6.58
C THR A 43 -26.39 5.66 -5.86
N ALA A 44 -26.40 6.97 -5.71
CA ALA A 44 -25.43 7.70 -4.89
C ALA A 44 -25.41 7.21 -3.43
N SER A 45 -24.23 7.26 -2.81
CA SER A 45 -23.95 6.83 -1.44
C SER A 45 -24.73 7.64 -0.39
N THR A 46 -25.15 8.87 -0.73
CA THR A 46 -26.12 9.67 0.05
C THR A 46 -27.44 8.94 0.34
N THR A 47 -27.82 7.96 -0.49
CA THR A 47 -28.97 7.10 -0.22
C THR A 47 -28.72 6.20 0.99
N CYS A 48 -27.51 5.66 1.10
CA CYS A 48 -27.07 4.79 2.20
C CYS A 48 -26.82 5.60 3.48
N ASP A 49 -26.27 6.81 3.39
CA ASP A 49 -25.94 7.67 4.54
C ASP A 49 -27.13 7.93 5.47
N ASN A 50 -28.35 8.00 4.92
CA ASN A 50 -29.59 8.17 5.69
C ASN A 50 -29.78 7.14 6.82
N CYS A 51 -29.09 5.99 6.72
CA CYS A 51 -29.07 4.96 7.73
C CYS A 51 -27.65 4.57 8.15
N HIS A 52 -26.65 4.73 7.30
CA HIS A 52 -25.29 4.24 7.52
C HIS A 52 -24.26 5.35 7.81
N GLY A 53 -24.71 6.59 8.05
CA GLY A 53 -23.87 7.72 8.49
C GLY A 53 -24.56 8.65 9.50
N ASP A 54 -23.78 9.60 10.02
CA ASP A 54 -24.16 10.67 10.96
C ASP A 54 -24.75 10.17 12.30
N TYR A 55 -24.14 9.15 12.91
CA TYR A 55 -24.48 8.63 14.24
C TYR A 55 -23.30 8.20 15.11
N ASP A 56 -22.18 7.76 14.55
CA ASP A 56 -20.96 7.42 15.29
C ASP A 56 -19.74 7.34 14.36
N VAL A 57 -18.95 8.41 14.31
CA VAL A 57 -17.75 8.55 13.46
C VAL A 57 -16.69 7.46 13.67
N ASN A 58 -16.72 6.73 14.79
CA ASN A 58 -15.75 5.66 15.07
C ASN A 58 -16.18 4.30 14.50
N SER A 59 -17.47 4.09 14.25
CA SER A 59 -17.99 2.77 13.86
C SER A 59 -18.90 2.79 12.65
N GLU A 60 -19.42 3.95 12.25
CA GLU A 60 -20.30 4.04 11.11
C GLU A 60 -19.56 3.87 9.78
N PRO A 61 -20.15 3.17 8.80
CA PRO A 61 -19.52 2.95 7.50
C PRO A 61 -19.19 4.23 6.74
N ALA A 62 -20.11 5.20 6.76
CA ALA A 62 -20.06 6.34 5.85
C ALA A 62 -18.87 7.28 6.13
N TYR A 63 -18.64 7.63 7.39
CA TYR A 63 -17.55 8.52 7.78
C TYR A 63 -16.17 7.92 7.47
N THR A 64 -15.94 6.65 7.83
CA THR A 64 -14.64 6.03 7.62
C THR A 64 -14.36 5.78 6.13
N TRP A 65 -15.39 5.40 5.35
CA TRP A 65 -15.26 5.23 3.90
C TRP A 65 -14.89 6.56 3.21
N ARG A 66 -15.53 7.67 3.61
CA ARG A 66 -15.19 9.03 3.14
C ARG A 66 -13.76 9.46 3.47
N GLY A 67 -13.18 8.91 4.53
CA GLY A 67 -11.78 9.12 4.88
C GLY A 67 -10.79 8.26 4.10
N SER A 68 -11.29 7.27 3.36
CA SER A 68 -10.47 6.33 2.60
C SER A 68 -10.34 6.76 1.13
N MET A 69 -9.25 6.33 0.48
CA MET A 69 -9.07 6.55 -0.96
C MET A 69 -10.08 5.79 -1.83
N MET A 70 -10.85 4.84 -1.29
CA MET A 70 -11.92 4.17 -2.04
C MET A 70 -13.00 5.17 -2.48
N SER A 71 -13.38 6.10 -1.59
CA SER A 71 -14.35 7.15 -1.91
C SER A 71 -13.80 8.25 -2.83
N HIS A 72 -12.48 8.28 -3.03
CA HIS A 72 -11.77 9.33 -3.77
C HIS A 72 -11.01 8.81 -5.00
N SER A 73 -11.21 7.55 -5.37
CA SER A 73 -10.39 6.84 -6.38
C SER A 73 -10.46 7.46 -7.77
N MET A 74 -11.51 8.21 -8.09
CA MET A 74 -11.69 8.91 -9.38
C MET A 74 -11.48 10.44 -9.28
N ARG A 75 -11.15 10.97 -8.10
CA ARG A 75 -10.75 12.38 -7.90
C ARG A 75 -9.30 12.57 -7.45
N ASP A 76 -8.58 11.48 -7.26
CA ASP A 76 -7.15 11.46 -6.94
C ASP A 76 -6.34 12.11 -8.08
N PRO A 77 -5.69 13.28 -7.84
CA PRO A 77 -4.93 13.98 -8.88
C PRO A 77 -3.70 13.19 -9.37
N LEU A 78 -3.12 12.32 -8.54
CA LEU A 78 -2.03 11.44 -8.95
C LEU A 78 -2.53 10.41 -9.94
N TYR A 79 -3.63 9.72 -9.60
CA TYR A 79 -4.27 8.77 -10.51
C TYR A 79 -4.69 9.41 -11.84
N LEU A 80 -5.33 10.58 -11.81
CA LEU A 80 -5.81 11.24 -13.02
C LEU A 80 -4.66 11.65 -13.97
N ALA A 81 -3.52 12.08 -13.41
CA ALA A 81 -2.32 12.34 -14.20
C ALA A 81 -1.73 11.04 -14.79
N SER A 82 -1.67 9.96 -14.02
CA SER A 82 -1.22 8.65 -14.49
C SER A 82 -2.14 8.05 -15.56
N LEU A 83 -3.47 8.19 -15.41
CA LEU A 83 -4.48 7.78 -16.39
C LEU A 83 -4.29 8.51 -17.72
N THR A 84 -3.92 9.79 -17.68
CA THR A 84 -3.59 10.56 -18.87
C THR A 84 -2.38 9.96 -19.60
N ILE A 85 -1.29 9.68 -18.88
CA ILE A 85 -0.10 9.07 -19.47
C ILE A 85 -0.42 7.68 -20.04
N ALA A 86 -1.18 6.85 -19.29
CA ALA A 86 -1.56 5.52 -19.75
C ALA A 86 -2.34 5.56 -21.09
N ASN A 87 -3.31 6.47 -21.24
CA ASN A 87 -4.05 6.63 -22.50
C ASN A 87 -3.21 7.24 -23.64
N GLN A 88 -2.20 8.06 -23.32
CA GLN A 88 -1.23 8.56 -24.32
C GLN A 88 -0.29 7.44 -24.80
N ASP A 89 0.12 6.58 -23.88
CA ASP A 89 1.05 5.48 -24.13
C ASP A 89 0.39 4.32 -24.89
N ALA A 90 -0.84 3.99 -24.51
CA ALA A 90 -1.64 2.92 -25.06
C ALA A 90 -3.12 3.37 -25.12
N ALA A 91 -3.62 3.63 -26.33
CA ALA A 91 -5.01 4.04 -26.54
C ALA A 91 -6.01 3.07 -25.90
N GLU A 92 -7.07 3.58 -25.29
CA GLU A 92 -8.09 2.79 -24.57
C GLU A 92 -7.61 2.10 -23.27
N ALA A 93 -6.35 2.29 -22.84
CA ALA A 93 -5.85 1.68 -21.60
C ALA A 93 -6.63 2.09 -20.35
N GLY A 94 -7.20 3.29 -20.37
CA GLY A 94 -8.00 3.79 -19.26
C GLY A 94 -9.26 2.97 -18.97
N ASP A 95 -9.76 2.14 -19.89
CA ASP A 95 -10.94 1.31 -19.63
C ASP A 95 -10.72 0.38 -18.43
N LEU A 96 -9.59 -0.34 -18.42
CA LEU A 96 -9.20 -1.21 -17.32
C LEU A 96 -8.97 -0.42 -16.01
N CYS A 97 -8.44 0.79 -16.10
CA CYS A 97 -8.21 1.64 -14.93
C CYS A 97 -9.54 2.09 -14.31
N ILE A 98 -10.45 2.62 -15.12
CA ILE A 98 -11.77 3.12 -14.68
C ILE A 98 -12.62 1.98 -14.13
N ARG A 99 -12.46 0.76 -14.66
CA ARG A 99 -13.12 -0.43 -14.13
C ARG A 99 -12.89 -0.64 -12.63
N CYS A 100 -11.68 -0.37 -12.12
CA CYS A 100 -11.39 -0.47 -10.68
C CYS A 100 -11.61 0.85 -9.92
N HIS A 101 -11.38 2.00 -10.56
CA HIS A 101 -11.41 3.31 -9.90
C HIS A 101 -12.78 4.00 -9.89
N SER A 102 -13.68 3.63 -10.79
CA SER A 102 -15.07 4.08 -10.82
C SER A 102 -15.97 2.95 -11.38
N PRO A 103 -16.07 1.82 -10.66
CA PRO A 103 -16.72 0.61 -11.18
C PRO A 103 -18.19 0.80 -11.52
N SER A 104 -18.93 1.65 -10.79
CA SER A 104 -20.32 1.97 -11.12
C SER A 104 -20.44 2.77 -12.42
N GLY A 105 -19.52 3.71 -12.66
CA GLY A 105 -19.47 4.47 -13.89
C GLY A 105 -19.13 3.59 -15.09
N TRP A 106 -18.16 2.68 -14.91
CA TRP A 106 -17.79 1.68 -15.91
C TRP A 106 -18.98 0.75 -16.24
N LEU A 107 -19.63 0.18 -15.22
CA LEU A 107 -20.79 -0.70 -15.37
C LEU A 107 -22.00 -0.02 -16.01
N GLU A 108 -22.14 1.29 -15.92
CA GLU A 108 -23.19 2.04 -16.60
C GLU A 108 -22.78 2.58 -17.98
N GLY A 109 -21.63 2.16 -18.51
CA GLY A 109 -21.17 2.52 -19.86
C GLY A 109 -20.66 3.95 -19.99
N ARG A 110 -20.12 4.51 -18.91
CA ARG A 110 -19.52 5.86 -18.88
C ARG A 110 -17.99 5.86 -18.85
N SER A 111 -17.36 4.71 -19.08
CA SER A 111 -15.91 4.59 -19.28
C SER A 111 -15.46 4.87 -20.71
N GLU A 112 -16.39 5.12 -21.66
CA GLU A 112 -16.05 5.52 -23.02
C GLU A 112 -16.47 6.99 -23.29
N PRO A 113 -15.53 7.91 -23.60
CA PRO A 113 -14.09 7.68 -23.80
C PRO A 113 -13.32 7.31 -22.51
N THR A 114 -12.23 6.55 -22.67
CA THR A 114 -11.41 5.97 -21.58
C THR A 114 -10.56 6.96 -20.81
N ASP A 115 -10.72 8.25 -21.10
CA ASP A 115 -10.15 9.34 -20.30
C ASP A 115 -11.03 9.72 -19.09
N GLY A 116 -12.19 9.08 -18.95
CA GLY A 116 -13.14 9.32 -17.86
C GLY A 116 -14.02 10.57 -18.06
N SER A 117 -13.95 11.24 -19.23
CA SER A 117 -14.69 12.48 -19.50
C SER A 117 -16.22 12.31 -19.53
N MET A 118 -16.71 11.07 -19.65
CA MET A 118 -18.14 10.74 -19.63
C MET A 118 -18.66 10.34 -18.25
N LEU A 119 -17.78 10.19 -17.25
CA LEU A 119 -18.17 9.93 -15.87
C LEU A 119 -18.95 11.11 -15.30
N ASN A 120 -20.02 10.82 -14.56
CA ASN A 120 -20.86 11.85 -13.96
C ASN A 120 -20.35 12.25 -12.57
N SER A 121 -21.05 13.16 -11.89
CA SER A 121 -20.66 13.62 -10.56
C SER A 121 -20.58 12.48 -9.55
N ILE A 122 -21.52 11.52 -9.53
CA ILE A 122 -21.48 10.39 -8.60
C ILE A 122 -20.22 9.53 -8.82
N ASP A 123 -19.91 9.23 -10.08
CA ASP A 123 -18.76 8.40 -10.45
C ASP A 123 -17.42 9.05 -10.05
N MET A 124 -17.31 10.36 -10.27
CA MET A 124 -16.13 11.17 -9.96
C MET A 124 -16.02 11.46 -8.45
N GLU A 125 -17.15 11.64 -7.76
CA GLU A 125 -17.20 12.09 -6.37
C GLU A 125 -17.20 10.95 -5.34
N GLU A 126 -17.57 9.74 -5.75
CA GLU A 126 -17.71 8.60 -4.83
C GLU A 126 -16.83 7.39 -5.21
N GLY A 127 -16.24 7.38 -6.41
CA GLY A 127 -15.26 6.35 -6.81
C GLY A 127 -15.78 4.91 -6.63
N VAL A 128 -15.14 4.15 -5.72
CA VAL A 128 -15.59 2.82 -5.30
C VAL A 128 -16.70 2.96 -4.25
N THR A 129 -17.95 2.88 -4.71
CA THR A 129 -19.15 3.20 -3.92
C THR A 129 -19.65 2.05 -3.05
N CYS A 130 -20.43 2.38 -2.00
CA CYS A 130 -21.11 1.39 -1.17
C CYS A 130 -21.97 0.44 -2.02
N HIS A 131 -22.70 1.01 -2.99
CA HIS A 131 -23.67 0.26 -3.79
C HIS A 131 -22.99 -0.71 -4.76
N PHE A 132 -21.80 -0.37 -5.28
CA PHE A 132 -21.00 -1.30 -6.04
C PHE A 132 -20.46 -2.44 -5.17
N CYS A 133 -19.72 -2.11 -4.10
CA CYS A 133 -19.09 -3.12 -3.25
C CYS A 133 -20.11 -4.10 -2.68
N HIS A 134 -21.25 -3.60 -2.19
CA HIS A 134 -22.33 -4.42 -1.64
C HIS A 134 -23.21 -5.10 -2.69
N ARG A 135 -22.89 -5.06 -3.98
CA ARG A 135 -23.60 -5.83 -5.02
C ARG A 135 -22.69 -6.83 -5.74
N MET A 136 -21.42 -6.91 -5.35
CA MET A 136 -20.51 -7.91 -5.91
C MET A 136 -20.94 -9.31 -5.51
N ILE A 137 -20.92 -10.20 -6.51
CA ILE A 137 -21.04 -11.64 -6.42
C ILE A 137 -19.63 -12.21 -6.54
N ASP A 138 -19.32 -13.20 -5.70
CA ASP A 138 -18.11 -13.99 -5.91
C ASP A 138 -18.20 -14.70 -7.27
N PRO A 139 -17.29 -14.43 -8.23
CA PRO A 139 -17.28 -15.15 -9.52
C PRO A 139 -17.11 -16.66 -9.37
N LEU A 140 -16.65 -17.13 -8.20
CA LEU A 140 -16.51 -18.55 -7.86
C LEU A 140 -17.61 -19.04 -6.91
N SER A 141 -18.70 -18.28 -6.74
CA SER A 141 -19.83 -18.63 -5.90
C SER A 141 -20.40 -20.01 -6.27
N THR A 142 -20.77 -20.77 -5.24
CA THR A 142 -21.47 -22.05 -5.37
C THR A 142 -22.96 -21.95 -5.06
N ASP A 143 -23.44 -20.75 -4.75
CA ASP A 143 -24.87 -20.50 -4.52
C ASP A 143 -25.65 -20.58 -5.84
N GLN A 144 -26.83 -21.21 -5.80
CA GLN A 144 -27.58 -21.50 -7.02
C GLN A 144 -28.10 -20.23 -7.71
N ASP A 145 -28.53 -19.21 -6.97
CA ASP A 145 -29.04 -17.97 -7.57
C ASP A 145 -27.89 -17.21 -8.27
N ASP A 146 -26.69 -17.25 -7.68
CA ASP A 146 -25.50 -16.62 -8.25
C ASP A 146 -25.03 -17.37 -9.50
N LEU A 147 -25.04 -18.71 -9.47
CA LEU A 147 -24.75 -19.55 -10.66
C LEU A 147 -25.75 -19.31 -11.79
N ASP A 148 -27.04 -19.17 -11.46
CA ASP A 148 -28.10 -18.88 -12.44
C ASP A 148 -27.88 -17.51 -13.10
N TYR A 149 -27.45 -16.49 -12.34
CA TYR A 149 -27.07 -15.18 -12.90
C TYR A 149 -25.79 -15.26 -13.74
N MET A 150 -24.72 -15.89 -13.23
CA MET A 150 -23.45 -16.02 -13.96
C MET A 150 -23.60 -16.76 -15.28
N ALA A 151 -24.53 -17.72 -15.37
CA ALA A 151 -24.87 -18.40 -16.62
C ALA A 151 -25.44 -17.47 -17.71
N THR A 152 -25.80 -16.23 -17.38
CA THR A 152 -26.24 -15.21 -18.34
C THR A 152 -25.10 -14.38 -18.91
N LEU A 153 -23.91 -14.40 -18.28
CA LEU A 153 -22.75 -13.64 -18.72
C LEU A 153 -22.13 -14.25 -19.98
N SER A 154 -21.54 -13.39 -20.82
CA SER A 154 -20.79 -13.83 -22.00
C SER A 154 -19.50 -14.57 -21.63
N HIS A 155 -18.79 -14.07 -20.61
CA HIS A 155 -17.54 -14.62 -20.09
C HIS A 155 -17.59 -14.56 -18.56
N VAL A 156 -17.70 -15.75 -17.93
CA VAL A 156 -17.65 -15.87 -16.47
C VAL A 156 -16.19 -15.87 -16.02
N PRO A 157 -15.78 -15.03 -15.06
CA PRO A 157 -14.43 -15.07 -14.52
C PRO A 157 -14.13 -16.43 -13.87
N THR A 158 -12.93 -16.94 -14.06
CA THR A 158 -12.45 -18.20 -13.47
C THR A 158 -11.55 -17.98 -12.25
N GLN A 159 -11.32 -16.72 -11.90
CA GLN A 159 -10.46 -16.26 -10.81
C GLN A 159 -10.75 -14.78 -10.49
N HIS A 160 -10.34 -14.31 -9.32
CA HIS A 160 -10.34 -12.90 -8.95
C HIS A 160 -9.12 -12.17 -9.52
N GLY A 161 -9.25 -10.86 -9.76
CA GLY A 161 -8.19 -9.98 -10.27
C GLY A 161 -8.66 -9.17 -11.46
N ASN A 162 -7.85 -8.19 -11.89
CA ASN A 162 -8.08 -7.41 -13.12
C ASN A 162 -9.46 -6.71 -13.20
N GLY A 163 -10.11 -6.44 -12.06
CA GLY A 163 -11.47 -5.90 -12.04
C GLY A 163 -12.53 -6.88 -12.54
N MET A 164 -12.26 -8.19 -12.61
CA MET A 164 -13.20 -9.22 -13.08
C MET A 164 -14.35 -9.49 -12.10
N PHE A 165 -15.07 -8.44 -11.69
CA PHE A 165 -16.25 -8.53 -10.83
C PHE A 165 -17.48 -9.06 -11.57
N VAL A 166 -18.38 -9.66 -10.80
CA VAL A 166 -19.74 -10.00 -11.20
C VAL A 166 -20.70 -9.17 -10.35
N VAL A 167 -21.60 -8.44 -11.00
CA VAL A 167 -22.61 -7.60 -10.33
C VAL A 167 -23.94 -7.82 -11.05
N ASP A 168 -24.92 -8.37 -10.33
CA ASP A 168 -26.23 -8.67 -10.93
C ASP A 168 -27.08 -7.43 -11.24
N THR A 169 -28.14 -7.60 -12.03
CA THR A 169 -29.05 -6.50 -12.42
C THR A 169 -30.00 -6.06 -11.30
N GLN A 170 -30.10 -6.82 -10.21
CA GLN A 170 -31.00 -6.56 -9.11
C GLN A 170 -30.30 -5.70 -8.04
N ASP A 171 -31.04 -4.79 -7.40
CA ASP A 171 -30.54 -4.06 -6.23
C ASP A 171 -30.67 -4.95 -4.98
N ILE A 172 -29.86 -6.01 -4.92
CA ILE A 172 -29.72 -6.89 -3.76
C ILE A 172 -28.39 -6.57 -3.08
N ARG A 173 -28.46 -5.98 -1.88
CA ARG A 173 -27.24 -5.67 -1.11
C ARG A 173 -26.76 -6.89 -0.33
N ARG A 174 -25.48 -7.22 -0.47
CA ARG A 174 -24.85 -8.39 0.14
C ARG A 174 -23.92 -7.98 1.27
N GLY A 175 -23.71 -8.88 2.21
CA GLY A 175 -22.86 -8.63 3.36
C GLY A 175 -22.73 -9.83 4.29
N PRO A 176 -21.90 -9.71 5.32
CA PRO A 176 -21.45 -10.85 6.13
C PRO A 176 -22.44 -11.30 7.21
N TYR A 177 -23.66 -10.74 7.24
CA TYR A 177 -24.64 -11.03 8.29
C TYR A 177 -25.97 -11.56 7.74
N ASP A 178 -26.41 -12.69 8.29
CA ASP A 178 -27.69 -13.34 7.99
C ASP A 178 -28.84 -12.92 8.91
N ASN A 179 -28.50 -12.35 10.07
CA ASN A 179 -29.41 -11.97 11.14
C ASN A 179 -29.69 -10.45 11.18
N ILE A 180 -30.05 -9.87 10.04
CA ILE A 180 -30.33 -8.43 9.92
C ILE A 180 -31.81 -8.14 9.65
N GLN A 181 -32.25 -6.97 10.09
CA GLN A 181 -33.50 -6.35 9.67
C GLN A 181 -33.13 -5.09 8.89
N VAL A 182 -33.61 -4.94 7.65
CA VAL A 182 -33.29 -3.81 6.76
C VAL A 182 -34.51 -3.41 5.92
N ASN A 183 -34.48 -2.20 5.35
CA ASN A 183 -35.58 -1.64 4.53
C ASN A 183 -35.30 -1.70 3.02
N HIS A 184 -34.40 -2.60 2.61
CA HIS A 184 -34.03 -2.84 1.23
C HIS A 184 -33.78 -4.34 1.03
N ALA A 185 -33.75 -4.81 -0.21
CA ALA A 185 -33.39 -6.20 -0.48
C ALA A 185 -31.96 -6.48 0.01
N TYR A 186 -31.76 -7.67 0.57
CA TYR A 186 -30.45 -8.10 1.03
C TYR A 186 -30.27 -9.60 0.87
N LYS A 187 -29.01 -10.04 0.83
CA LYS A 187 -28.61 -11.45 0.83
C LYS A 187 -27.36 -11.61 1.69
N TYR A 188 -27.33 -12.63 2.56
CA TYR A 188 -26.10 -12.99 3.26
C TYR A 188 -25.11 -13.58 2.25
N ASP A 189 -23.85 -13.21 2.35
CA ASP A 189 -22.80 -13.71 1.47
C ASP A 189 -21.45 -13.74 2.22
N SER A 190 -20.82 -14.90 2.27
CA SER A 190 -19.53 -15.09 2.95
C SER A 190 -18.39 -14.38 2.22
N PHE A 191 -18.53 -14.07 0.93
CA PHE A 191 -17.52 -13.35 0.15
C PHE A 191 -17.04 -12.05 0.81
N TYR A 192 -17.91 -11.40 1.58
CA TYR A 192 -17.63 -10.17 2.31
C TYR A 192 -16.71 -10.35 3.54
N GLN A 193 -16.33 -11.58 3.85
CA GLN A 193 -15.34 -11.92 4.89
C GLN A 193 -14.03 -12.46 4.30
N GLU A 194 -13.98 -12.68 2.98
CA GLU A 194 -12.88 -13.33 2.27
C GLU A 194 -12.04 -12.30 1.50
N SER A 195 -10.71 -12.45 1.54
CA SER A 195 -9.77 -11.53 0.89
C SER A 195 -9.96 -11.43 -0.63
N GLU A 196 -10.52 -12.47 -1.24
CA GLU A 196 -10.89 -12.59 -2.65
C GLU A 196 -11.75 -11.40 -3.12
N MET A 197 -12.58 -10.83 -2.25
CA MET A 197 -13.35 -9.63 -2.54
C MET A 197 -12.43 -8.45 -2.88
N CYS A 198 -11.40 -8.23 -2.06
CA CYS A 198 -10.37 -7.21 -2.30
C CYS A 198 -9.48 -7.59 -3.49
N GLY A 199 -9.19 -8.89 -3.64
CA GLY A 199 -8.40 -9.45 -4.73
C GLY A 199 -8.98 -9.21 -6.13
N THR A 200 -10.27 -8.88 -6.22
CA THR A 200 -10.91 -8.50 -7.48
C THR A 200 -10.25 -7.27 -8.12
N CYS A 201 -9.83 -6.29 -7.32
CA CYS A 201 -9.15 -5.08 -7.79
C CYS A 201 -7.66 -5.02 -7.41
N HIS A 202 -7.23 -5.69 -6.33
CA HIS A 202 -5.86 -5.63 -5.80
C HIS A 202 -4.94 -6.77 -6.28
N ASP A 203 -5.19 -7.27 -7.48
CA ASP A 203 -4.35 -8.23 -8.20
C ASP A 203 -4.44 -7.91 -9.70
N VAL A 204 -3.45 -7.20 -10.23
CA VAL A 204 -3.57 -6.53 -11.54
C VAL A 204 -2.48 -7.00 -12.46
N SER A 205 -2.87 -7.54 -13.61
CA SER A 205 -1.97 -7.79 -14.73
C SER A 205 -2.30 -6.89 -15.91
N ASN A 206 -1.31 -6.56 -16.73
CA ASN A 206 -1.55 -5.87 -17.99
C ASN A 206 -1.94 -6.87 -19.08
N PRO A 207 -3.20 -6.85 -19.57
CA PRO A 207 -3.70 -7.86 -20.50
C PRO A 207 -3.20 -7.70 -21.94
N VAL A 208 -2.56 -6.57 -22.25
CA VAL A 208 -1.95 -6.32 -23.57
C VAL A 208 -0.74 -7.23 -23.80
N PHE A 209 -0.15 -7.77 -22.73
CA PHE A 209 1.02 -8.63 -22.80
C PHE A 209 0.70 -10.06 -22.40
N SER A 210 1.20 -11.03 -23.17
CA SER A 210 1.19 -12.45 -22.81
C SER A 210 2.59 -12.96 -22.49
N LYS A 211 2.67 -13.90 -21.57
CA LYS A 211 3.90 -14.60 -21.20
C LYS A 211 4.32 -15.54 -22.33
N ALA A 212 5.53 -15.36 -22.82
CA ALA A 212 6.16 -16.22 -23.81
C ALA A 212 6.80 -17.45 -23.14
N PRO A 213 7.10 -18.53 -23.91
CA PRO A 213 7.73 -19.74 -23.37
C PRO A 213 9.10 -19.54 -22.69
N ASP A 214 9.78 -18.43 -22.98
CA ASP A 214 11.05 -18.04 -22.36
C ASP A 214 10.88 -17.21 -21.08
N GLY A 215 9.63 -16.97 -20.65
CA GLY A 215 9.27 -16.20 -19.47
C GLY A 215 9.22 -14.67 -19.70
N THR A 216 9.55 -14.18 -20.89
CA THR A 216 9.38 -12.76 -21.24
C THR A 216 7.92 -12.45 -21.56
N TYR A 217 7.52 -11.19 -21.50
CA TYR A 217 6.16 -10.77 -21.86
C TYR A 217 6.18 -10.06 -23.21
N GLN A 218 5.32 -10.47 -24.13
CA GLN A 218 5.26 -9.94 -25.49
C GLN A 218 3.88 -9.32 -25.75
N PRO A 219 3.80 -8.22 -26.53
CA PRO A 219 2.52 -7.66 -26.93
C PRO A 219 1.67 -8.71 -27.66
N ASN A 220 0.37 -8.69 -27.37
CA ASN A 220 -0.63 -9.50 -28.06
C ASN A 220 -0.85 -9.01 -29.50
N THR A 221 -1.62 -9.79 -30.26
CA THR A 221 -2.08 -9.33 -31.57
C THR A 221 -3.10 -8.21 -31.35
N LEU A 222 -2.86 -7.05 -31.97
CA LEU A 222 -3.73 -5.88 -31.89
C LEU A 222 -5.22 -6.22 -32.13
N GLY A 223 -6.08 -5.77 -31.22
CA GLY A 223 -7.51 -5.94 -31.28
C GLY A 223 -7.96 -7.33 -30.85
N GLN A 224 -7.11 -8.02 -30.08
CA GLN A 224 -7.45 -9.32 -29.51
C GLN A 224 -7.30 -9.28 -28.00
N ALA A 225 -8.39 -9.63 -27.33
CA ALA A 225 -8.35 -9.96 -25.91
C ALA A 225 -7.35 -11.10 -25.67
N THR A 226 -6.81 -11.13 -24.44
CA THR A 226 -6.03 -12.27 -23.96
C THR A 226 -6.83 -13.58 -24.04
N LEU A 227 -6.17 -14.71 -24.30
CA LEU A 227 -6.83 -15.94 -24.74
C LEU A 227 -7.59 -16.68 -23.64
N ASP A 228 -7.04 -16.74 -22.42
CA ASP A 228 -7.57 -17.54 -21.31
C ASP A 228 -8.00 -16.71 -20.09
N PHE A 229 -7.72 -15.39 -20.13
CA PHE A 229 -7.95 -14.47 -19.02
C PHE A 229 -7.24 -14.87 -17.72
N ASP A 230 -6.20 -15.73 -17.83
CA ASP A 230 -5.35 -16.07 -16.70
C ASP A 230 -4.36 -14.93 -16.46
N LYS A 231 -4.43 -14.36 -15.26
CA LYS A 231 -3.63 -13.21 -14.85
C LYS A 231 -2.16 -13.61 -14.72
N TYR A 232 -1.89 -14.90 -14.52
CA TYR A 232 -0.53 -15.45 -14.44
C TYR A 232 0.10 -15.73 -15.81
N GLU A 233 -0.68 -15.60 -16.88
CA GLU A 233 -0.19 -15.59 -18.27
C GLU A 233 -0.06 -14.15 -18.82
N MET A 234 -0.39 -13.15 -18.02
CA MET A 234 -0.25 -11.72 -18.35
C MET A 234 0.90 -11.06 -17.57
N PHE A 235 1.32 -9.85 -17.97
CA PHE A 235 2.40 -9.13 -17.27
C PHE A 235 1.95 -8.68 -15.87
N PRO A 236 2.65 -9.05 -14.77
CA PRO A 236 2.30 -8.66 -13.40
C PRO A 236 2.57 -7.17 -13.14
N VAL A 237 1.52 -6.39 -12.93
CA VAL A 237 1.64 -4.98 -12.57
C VAL A 237 1.57 -4.81 -11.05
N GLU A 238 0.59 -5.46 -10.43
CA GLU A 238 0.39 -5.52 -8.98
C GLU A 238 0.04 -6.94 -8.55
N ARG A 239 0.56 -7.35 -7.39
CA ARG A 239 0.38 -8.70 -6.83
C ARG A 239 -0.04 -8.68 -5.36
N THR A 240 -0.57 -7.58 -4.84
CA THR A 240 -0.85 -7.41 -3.41
C THR A 240 -1.67 -8.57 -2.83
N TYR A 241 -2.78 -8.93 -3.49
CA TYR A 241 -3.59 -10.07 -3.08
C TYR A 241 -2.84 -11.40 -3.20
N SER A 242 -2.18 -11.65 -4.33
CA SER A 242 -1.41 -12.88 -4.54
C SER A 242 -0.26 -13.05 -3.53
N GLU A 243 0.44 -11.95 -3.19
CA GLU A 243 1.49 -11.91 -2.17
C GLU A 243 0.93 -12.30 -0.80
N TRP A 244 -0.25 -11.78 -0.44
CA TRP A 244 -0.98 -12.18 0.77
C TRP A 244 -1.43 -13.64 0.74
N LEU A 245 -1.95 -14.10 -0.39
CA LEU A 245 -2.46 -15.46 -0.57
C LEU A 245 -1.36 -16.50 -0.29
N MET A 246 -0.11 -16.19 -0.66
CA MET A 246 1.06 -17.04 -0.45
C MET A 246 1.80 -16.78 0.87
N SER A 247 1.23 -15.97 1.77
CA SER A 247 1.79 -15.66 3.09
C SER A 247 1.22 -16.55 4.20
N ALA A 248 1.80 -16.46 5.38
CA ALA A 248 1.31 -17.11 6.60
C ALA A 248 0.02 -16.47 7.15
N TYR A 249 -0.35 -15.26 6.69
CA TYR A 249 -1.59 -14.59 7.09
C TYR A 249 -2.80 -15.31 6.52
N ASN A 250 -2.71 -15.82 5.28
CA ASN A 250 -3.71 -16.69 4.68
C ASN A 250 -3.65 -18.10 5.29
N SER A 251 -4.05 -18.21 6.55
CA SER A 251 -4.17 -19.48 7.27
C SER A 251 -5.42 -19.47 8.14
N PRO A 252 -6.03 -20.63 8.43
CA PRO A 252 -7.25 -20.69 9.26
C PRO A 252 -7.11 -20.05 10.65
N THR A 253 -5.87 -19.93 11.17
CA THR A 253 -5.60 -19.30 12.46
C THR A 253 -5.21 -17.84 12.36
N GLY A 254 -4.79 -17.36 11.19
CA GLY A 254 -4.17 -16.05 11.00
C GLY A 254 -2.87 -15.88 11.80
N ILE A 255 -2.43 -14.61 11.88
CA ILE A 255 -1.29 -14.17 12.69
C ILE A 255 -1.79 -13.32 13.86
N PRO A 256 -1.29 -13.53 15.09
CA PRO A 256 -1.61 -12.65 16.21
C PRO A 256 -1.22 -11.21 15.91
N SER A 257 -2.14 -10.27 16.13
CA SER A 257 -1.85 -8.84 15.99
C SER A 257 -2.41 -8.07 17.18
N THR A 258 -1.61 -7.13 17.67
CA THR A 258 -2.03 -6.19 18.72
C THR A 258 -2.28 -4.79 18.15
N ALA A 259 -1.81 -4.55 16.91
CA ALA A 259 -1.97 -3.28 16.23
C ALA A 259 -3.17 -3.28 15.27
N PHE A 260 -3.46 -4.43 14.65
CA PHE A 260 -4.52 -4.62 13.67
C PHE A 260 -5.57 -5.61 14.19
N GLY A 261 -6.73 -5.72 13.53
CA GLY A 261 -7.79 -6.67 13.91
C GLY A 261 -8.92 -6.08 14.74
N GLY A 262 -8.73 -4.91 15.37
CA GLY A 262 -9.73 -4.31 16.25
C GLY A 262 -10.06 -5.23 17.43
N ASN A 263 -11.27 -5.78 17.46
CA ASN A 263 -11.71 -6.74 18.48
C ASN A 263 -11.20 -8.17 18.23
N LYS A 264 -10.54 -8.44 17.10
CA LYS A 264 -9.91 -9.74 16.80
C LYS A 264 -8.51 -9.82 17.40
N ALA A 265 -8.16 -11.00 17.92
CA ALA A 265 -6.81 -11.28 18.43
C ALA A 265 -5.82 -11.69 17.31
N ASN A 266 -6.34 -12.27 16.23
CA ASN A 266 -5.58 -12.71 15.07
C ASN A 266 -6.17 -12.09 13.82
N VAL A 267 -5.32 -11.80 12.84
CA VAL A 267 -5.69 -11.31 11.52
C VAL A 267 -5.35 -12.37 10.47
N ALA A 268 -6.33 -12.73 9.66
CA ALA A 268 -6.26 -13.80 8.68
C ALA A 268 -6.65 -13.33 7.27
N SER A 269 -7.47 -12.29 7.11
CA SER A 269 -7.90 -11.77 5.81
C SER A 269 -7.47 -10.30 5.59
N CYS A 270 -7.63 -9.80 4.36
CA CYS A 270 -7.46 -8.38 4.04
C CYS A 270 -8.33 -7.50 4.95
N GLN A 271 -9.59 -7.90 5.16
CA GLN A 271 -10.57 -7.21 5.97
C GLN A 271 -10.15 -7.15 7.44
N ASP A 272 -9.49 -8.16 7.98
CA ASP A 272 -9.11 -8.14 9.40
C ASP A 272 -8.17 -6.96 9.74
N CYS A 273 -7.28 -6.58 8.81
CA CYS A 273 -6.41 -5.42 9.01
C CYS A 273 -7.02 -4.11 8.50
N HIS A 274 -7.62 -4.13 7.31
CA HIS A 274 -8.09 -2.91 6.61
C HIS A 274 -9.56 -2.58 6.88
N MET A 275 -10.31 -3.48 7.53
CA MET A 275 -11.67 -3.26 7.99
C MET A 275 -11.86 -3.84 9.41
N PRO A 276 -11.06 -3.37 10.39
CA PRO A 276 -10.97 -4.02 11.70
C PRO A 276 -12.32 -4.11 12.39
N ASP A 277 -12.51 -5.18 13.17
CA ASP A 277 -13.74 -5.40 13.92
C ASP A 277 -13.89 -4.33 15.02
N VAL A 278 -14.93 -3.51 14.94
CA VAL A 278 -15.28 -2.53 15.97
C VAL A 278 -16.59 -2.91 16.67
N THR A 279 -16.78 -2.37 17.88
CA THR A 279 -18.05 -2.52 18.59
C THR A 279 -18.97 -1.37 18.24
N GLY A 280 -20.07 -1.64 17.53
CA GLY A 280 -20.95 -0.60 17.01
C GLY A 280 -22.24 -1.14 16.43
N LYS A 281 -23.08 -0.24 15.89
CA LYS A 281 -24.24 -0.62 15.07
C LYS A 281 -23.87 -0.44 13.61
N GLY A 282 -24.38 -1.31 12.74
CA GLY A 282 -24.21 -1.11 11.29
C GLY A 282 -25.12 -0.03 10.71
N ALA A 283 -26.13 0.46 11.44
CA ALA A 283 -27.04 1.50 10.97
C ALA A 283 -27.69 2.29 12.13
N ASN A 284 -28.02 3.56 11.88
CA ASN A 284 -28.80 4.46 12.72
C ASN A 284 -30.30 4.10 12.73
N LYS A 285 -30.63 2.91 13.23
CA LYS A 285 -31.99 2.40 13.41
C LYS A 285 -32.13 1.66 14.72
N ASN A 286 -33.30 1.76 15.35
CA ASN A 286 -33.56 1.13 16.65
C ASN A 286 -33.49 -0.41 16.61
N TYR A 287 -33.81 -1.02 15.47
CA TYR A 287 -33.73 -2.47 15.28
C TYR A 287 -32.31 -2.95 14.93
N ALA A 288 -31.37 -2.06 14.59
CA ALA A 288 -30.02 -2.46 14.24
C ALA A 288 -29.30 -2.98 15.50
N PRO A 289 -28.81 -4.23 15.50
CA PRO A 289 -28.11 -4.78 16.64
C PRO A 289 -26.76 -4.10 16.86
N ILE A 290 -26.32 -4.06 18.12
CA ILE A 290 -24.91 -3.77 18.44
C ILE A 290 -24.12 -5.05 18.21
N ARG A 291 -23.01 -4.93 17.49
CA ARG A 291 -22.10 -5.99 17.10
C ARG A 291 -20.71 -5.69 17.63
N SER A 292 -19.95 -6.72 17.99
CA SER A 292 -18.52 -6.60 18.32
C SER A 292 -17.61 -6.96 17.13
N ASP A 293 -18.21 -7.41 16.04
CA ASP A 293 -17.60 -7.91 14.82
C ASP A 293 -17.97 -7.03 13.62
N LEU A 294 -18.28 -5.74 13.84
CA LEU A 294 -18.63 -4.81 12.77
C LEU A 294 -17.36 -4.38 12.03
N GLY A 295 -17.24 -4.69 10.75
CA GLY A 295 -16.11 -4.22 9.93
C GLY A 295 -16.16 -2.70 9.76
N GLN A 296 -15.17 -2.00 10.33
CA GLN A 296 -15.00 -0.57 10.10
C GLN A 296 -14.62 -0.34 8.62
N HIS A 297 -15.23 0.62 7.94
CA HIS A 297 -14.89 0.89 6.54
C HIS A 297 -13.65 1.80 6.46
N ASP A 298 -12.55 1.40 7.11
CA ASP A 298 -11.30 2.16 7.17
C ASP A 298 -10.60 2.16 5.80
N MET A 299 -10.21 0.98 5.33
CA MET A 299 -9.62 0.72 4.01
C MET A 299 -8.40 1.60 3.68
N THR A 300 -7.76 2.18 4.68
CA THR A 300 -6.55 2.98 4.51
C THR A 300 -5.32 2.08 4.31
N GLY A 301 -4.37 2.60 3.53
CA GLY A 301 -3.02 2.06 3.38
C GLY A 301 -2.00 3.09 3.86
N GLY A 302 -0.88 3.26 3.16
CA GLY A 302 0.15 4.24 3.53
C GLY A 302 0.01 5.64 2.94
N ASN A 303 -1.15 6.02 2.37
CA ASN A 303 -1.29 7.29 1.66
C ASN A 303 -1.75 8.41 2.60
N THR A 304 -0.80 9.17 3.14
CA THR A 304 -1.05 10.38 3.95
C THR A 304 -1.11 11.64 3.09
N PHE A 305 -0.51 11.61 1.90
CA PHE A 305 -0.27 12.82 1.11
C PHE A 305 -1.42 13.22 0.18
N ILE A 306 -2.00 12.28 -0.58
CA ILE A 306 -3.08 12.63 -1.52
C ILE A 306 -4.32 13.18 -0.82
N PRO A 307 -4.76 12.64 0.34
CA PRO A 307 -5.83 13.26 1.14
C PRO A 307 -5.61 14.75 1.43
N GLU A 308 -4.37 15.18 1.70
CA GLU A 308 -4.03 16.60 1.89
C GLU A 308 -4.28 17.43 0.64
N LEU A 309 -3.93 16.90 -0.54
CA LEU A 309 -4.19 17.58 -1.81
C LEU A 309 -5.69 17.70 -2.10
N LEU A 310 -6.47 16.68 -1.78
CA LEU A 310 -7.92 16.69 -1.96
C LEU A 310 -8.59 17.79 -1.12
N LYS A 311 -8.19 17.95 0.14
CA LYS A 311 -8.68 19.04 1.01
C LYS A 311 -8.39 20.44 0.47
N VAL A 312 -7.34 20.59 -0.32
CA VAL A 312 -7.01 21.87 -0.99
C VAL A 312 -7.84 22.08 -2.25
N GLN A 313 -8.08 21.01 -3.02
CA GLN A 313 -8.78 21.10 -4.29
C GLN A 313 -10.30 21.24 -4.16
N TYR A 314 -10.87 20.68 -3.09
CA TYR A 314 -12.31 20.57 -2.92
C TYR A 314 -12.75 21.11 -1.56
N ASP A 315 -13.81 21.92 -1.54
CA ASP A 315 -14.32 22.54 -0.33
C ASP A 315 -15.10 21.53 0.55
N THR A 316 -15.40 21.90 1.80
CA THR A 316 -16.13 21.06 2.77
C THR A 316 -17.57 20.72 2.37
N ASN A 317 -18.10 21.32 1.28
CA ASN A 317 -19.41 20.97 0.73
C ASN A 317 -19.32 19.83 -0.31
N GLU A 318 -18.12 19.53 -0.80
CA GLU A 318 -17.84 18.52 -1.84
C GLU A 318 -17.25 17.26 -1.22
N ILE A 319 -16.42 17.41 -0.19
CA ILE A 319 -15.76 16.32 0.52
C ILE A 319 -15.76 16.57 2.04
N ASP A 320 -15.70 15.48 2.81
CA ASP A 320 -15.63 15.51 4.26
C ASP A 320 -14.16 15.61 4.72
N HIS A 321 -13.74 16.82 5.10
CA HIS A 321 -12.37 17.11 5.53
C HIS A 321 -12.03 16.40 6.85
N ASP A 322 -12.98 16.31 7.78
CA ASP A 322 -12.76 15.66 9.07
C ASP A 322 -12.57 14.14 8.88
N ALA A 323 -13.33 13.55 7.96
CA ALA A 323 -13.14 12.15 7.57
C ALA A 323 -11.77 11.90 6.94
N LEU A 324 -11.31 12.79 6.06
CA LEU A 324 -9.97 12.72 5.45
C LEU A 324 -8.85 12.87 6.49
N ASP A 325 -8.97 13.82 7.43
CA ASP A 325 -8.02 13.98 8.53
C ASP A 325 -7.93 12.71 9.37
N ALA A 326 -9.08 12.12 9.70
CA ALA A 326 -9.12 10.84 10.41
C ALA A 326 -8.51 9.71 9.55
N GLY A 327 -8.67 9.74 8.24
CA GLY A 327 -8.06 8.79 7.29
C GLY A 327 -6.54 8.91 7.23
N ILE A 328 -6.01 10.14 7.24
CA ILE A 328 -4.56 10.41 7.30
C ILE A 328 -3.98 9.82 8.60
N SER A 329 -4.61 10.09 9.75
CA SER A 329 -4.14 9.52 11.03
C SER A 329 -4.18 7.97 11.05
N ARG A 330 -5.16 7.36 10.38
CA ARG A 330 -5.19 5.88 10.24
C ARG A 330 -4.11 5.37 9.29
N ALA A 331 -3.80 6.10 8.22
CA ALA A 331 -2.69 5.78 7.33
C ALA A 331 -1.32 5.90 8.01
N GLU A 332 -1.10 6.94 8.82
CA GLU A 332 0.09 7.07 9.68
C GLU A 332 0.20 5.88 10.66
N TYR A 333 -0.90 5.53 11.32
CA TYR A 333 -0.96 4.37 12.21
C TYR A 333 -0.64 3.06 11.49
N MET A 334 -1.15 2.86 10.27
CA MET A 334 -0.83 1.72 9.42
C MET A 334 0.68 1.65 9.14
N LEU A 335 1.29 2.76 8.72
CA LEU A 335 2.72 2.84 8.44
C LEU A 335 3.58 2.54 9.67
N GLN A 336 3.21 3.10 10.83
CA GLN A 336 3.92 2.91 12.09
C GLN A 336 3.86 1.48 12.65
N ASN A 337 2.89 0.68 12.20
CA ASN A 337 2.74 -0.72 12.62
C ASN A 337 3.00 -1.72 11.49
N ALA A 338 3.34 -1.26 10.28
CA ALA A 338 3.68 -2.11 9.14
C ALA A 338 5.09 -2.71 9.23
N ALA A 339 5.97 -2.11 10.03
CA ALA A 339 7.36 -2.55 10.19
C ALA A 339 7.82 -2.54 11.66
N THR A 340 8.70 -3.48 12.00
CA THR A 340 9.51 -3.42 13.23
C THR A 340 10.97 -3.21 12.87
N MET A 341 11.70 -2.37 13.62
CA MET A 341 13.14 -2.16 13.44
C MET A 341 13.95 -2.70 14.61
N ASN A 342 15.01 -3.46 14.33
CA ASN A 342 16.07 -3.75 15.30
C ASN A 342 17.37 -3.06 14.87
N LEU A 343 17.95 -2.27 15.77
CA LEU A 343 19.27 -1.68 15.61
C LEU A 343 20.27 -2.35 16.56
N ASN A 344 21.32 -2.95 16.00
CA ASN A 344 22.44 -3.51 16.75
C ASN A 344 23.74 -2.85 16.31
N VAL A 345 24.54 -2.35 17.26
CA VAL A 345 25.81 -1.68 16.97
C VAL A 345 26.93 -2.38 17.73
N VAL A 346 27.99 -2.76 17.02
CA VAL A 346 29.16 -3.44 17.59
C VAL A 346 30.43 -2.68 17.28
N THR A 347 31.40 -2.72 18.20
CA THR A 347 32.71 -2.15 17.98
C THR A 347 33.54 -3.02 17.03
N ILE A 348 34.19 -2.39 16.06
CA ILE A 348 35.15 -2.99 15.14
C ILE A 348 36.50 -2.25 15.23
N GLU A 349 37.55 -2.74 14.54
CA GLU A 349 38.92 -2.22 14.68
C GLU A 349 39.03 -0.69 14.46
N ASN A 350 38.25 -0.11 13.55
CA ASN A 350 38.31 1.30 13.17
C ASN A 350 36.97 2.04 13.33
N GLY A 351 36.15 1.65 14.31
CA GLY A 351 34.89 2.33 14.59
C GLY A 351 33.78 1.36 14.97
N PHE A 352 32.62 1.50 14.34
CA PHE A 352 31.46 0.68 14.63
C PHE A 352 30.88 0.04 13.38
N GLU A 353 30.26 -1.11 13.53
CA GLU A 353 29.35 -1.69 12.55
C GLU A 353 27.93 -1.63 13.11
N ALA A 354 27.03 -0.94 12.41
CA ALA A 354 25.62 -0.89 12.73
C ALA A 354 24.83 -1.81 11.78
N SER A 355 24.09 -2.76 12.34
CA SER A 355 23.15 -3.63 11.63
C SER A 355 21.73 -3.17 11.90
N VAL A 356 21.05 -2.73 10.84
CA VAL A 356 19.63 -2.35 10.88
C VAL A 356 18.81 -3.47 10.24
N GLU A 357 18.00 -4.15 11.04
CA GLU A 357 17.02 -5.12 10.57
C GLU A 357 15.64 -4.46 10.47
N ILE A 358 15.01 -4.56 9.30
CA ILE A 358 13.61 -4.19 9.09
C ILE A 358 12.79 -5.45 8.93
N ILE A 359 11.80 -5.63 9.80
CA ILE A 359 10.86 -6.76 9.81
C ILE A 359 9.55 -6.31 9.18
N ASN A 360 9.05 -7.05 8.20
CA ASN A 360 7.75 -6.84 7.60
C ASN A 360 6.63 -7.47 8.46
N GLU A 361 5.72 -6.63 8.96
CA GLU A 361 4.54 -7.04 9.76
C GLU A 361 3.25 -7.02 8.93
N THR A 362 3.36 -6.93 7.60
CA THR A 362 2.23 -6.97 6.66
C THR A 362 2.10 -8.37 6.03
N GLY A 363 0.90 -8.66 5.53
CA GLY A 363 0.61 -9.92 4.85
C GLY A 363 1.15 -10.03 3.43
N HIS A 364 1.62 -8.93 2.83
CA HIS A 364 2.14 -8.85 1.47
C HIS A 364 3.57 -8.28 1.49
N LYS A 365 4.17 -7.95 0.35
CA LYS A 365 5.46 -7.24 0.38
C LYS A 365 5.34 -5.88 1.07
N LEU A 366 6.45 -5.39 1.62
CA LEU A 366 6.53 -4.06 2.20
C LEU A 366 7.47 -3.14 1.40
N PRO A 367 6.97 -2.06 0.78
CA PRO A 367 5.54 -1.73 0.53
C PRO A 367 4.94 -2.43 -0.72
N SER A 368 3.71 -2.93 -0.66
CA SER A 368 3.00 -3.53 -1.83
C SER A 368 2.18 -2.51 -2.64
N GLY A 369 1.43 -2.99 -3.65
CA GLY A 369 0.62 -2.19 -4.57
C GLY A 369 1.40 -1.59 -5.75
N TYR A 370 0.86 -0.52 -6.33
CA TYR A 370 1.44 0.17 -7.48
C TYR A 370 2.89 0.62 -7.20
N PRO A 371 3.87 0.28 -8.07
CA PRO A 371 5.28 0.46 -7.74
C PRO A 371 5.85 1.85 -8.07
N GLU A 372 5.22 2.63 -8.95
CA GLU A 372 5.82 3.85 -9.49
C GLU A 372 5.94 4.96 -8.44
N GLY A 373 7.16 5.46 -8.21
CA GLY A 373 7.38 6.55 -7.26
C GLY A 373 7.17 6.21 -5.78
N ARG A 374 6.62 5.04 -5.44
CA ARG A 374 6.53 4.54 -4.05
C ARG A 374 7.85 3.93 -3.63
N ARG A 375 8.35 4.36 -2.47
CA ARG A 375 9.60 3.82 -1.91
C ARG A 375 9.61 3.89 -0.39
N MET A 376 10.38 2.99 0.20
CA MET A 376 10.74 3.00 1.61
C MET A 376 12.27 2.97 1.72
N TRP A 377 12.87 3.64 2.69
CA TRP A 377 14.33 3.59 2.86
C TRP A 377 14.75 3.74 4.32
N ILE A 378 15.96 3.27 4.60
CA ILE A 378 16.62 3.48 5.90
C ILE A 378 17.41 4.77 5.82
N ASN A 379 17.08 5.71 6.70
CA ASN A 379 17.97 6.81 7.06
C ASN A 379 18.75 6.39 8.30
N LEU A 380 20.08 6.57 8.29
CA LEU A 380 20.92 6.30 9.45
C LEU A 380 21.91 7.43 9.64
N GLU A 381 21.95 7.98 10.84
CA GLU A 381 22.81 9.08 11.24
C GLU A 381 23.69 8.65 12.41
N ALA A 382 24.98 9.00 12.35
CA ALA A 382 25.90 8.88 13.46
C ALA A 382 26.32 10.26 13.95
N TYR A 383 26.34 10.43 15.27
CA TYR A 383 26.59 11.68 15.96
C TYR A 383 27.84 11.58 16.83
N ASP A 384 28.59 12.67 16.94
CA ASP A 384 29.65 12.81 17.95
C ASP A 384 29.10 13.12 19.35
N SER A 385 29.98 13.23 20.34
CA SER A 385 29.60 13.55 21.73
C SER A 385 29.05 14.98 21.95
N ASN A 386 29.06 15.82 20.93
CA ASN A 386 28.50 17.18 20.96
C ASN A 386 27.20 17.28 20.15
N ASP A 387 26.60 16.14 19.78
CA ASP A 387 25.39 16.04 18.95
C ASP A 387 25.58 16.58 17.51
N ASN A 388 26.81 16.60 16.97
CA ASN A 388 27.02 16.89 15.55
C ASN A 388 26.90 15.61 14.73
N VAL A 389 26.14 15.64 13.62
CA VAL A 389 26.14 14.57 12.63
C VAL A 389 27.53 14.47 11.99
N ILE A 390 28.16 13.32 12.13
CA ILE A 390 29.50 13.02 11.57
C ILE A 390 29.44 12.03 10.41
N TRP A 391 28.31 11.33 10.24
CA TRP A 391 28.06 10.40 9.16
C TRP A 391 26.55 10.25 8.95
N GLU A 392 26.11 10.15 7.70
CA GLU A 392 24.71 9.95 7.34
C GLU A 392 24.55 9.11 6.05
N SER A 393 23.50 8.28 6.00
CA SER A 393 22.95 7.65 4.80
C SER A 393 21.47 7.92 4.67
N GLY A 394 20.99 8.13 3.44
CA GLY A 394 19.57 8.30 3.15
C GLY A 394 18.99 9.64 3.59
N ALA A 395 19.82 10.69 3.55
CA ALA A 395 19.41 12.06 3.82
C ALA A 395 18.28 12.50 2.88
N TYR A 396 17.25 13.16 3.40
CA TYR A 396 16.17 13.72 2.60
C TYR A 396 16.12 15.24 2.75
N ASP A 397 16.14 15.95 1.62
CA ASP A 397 15.98 17.40 1.59
C ASP A 397 14.52 17.75 1.28
N SER A 398 13.77 18.18 2.30
CA SER A 398 12.36 18.57 2.18
C SER A 398 12.13 19.86 1.37
N VAL A 399 13.15 20.71 1.22
CA VAL A 399 13.04 21.91 0.38
C VAL A 399 13.00 21.51 -1.09
N THR A 400 13.93 20.65 -1.51
CA THR A 400 14.04 20.20 -2.91
C THR A 400 13.29 18.92 -3.23
N ALA A 401 12.75 18.24 -2.20
CA ALA A 401 12.12 16.92 -2.23
C ALA A 401 13.02 15.82 -2.81
N THR A 402 14.31 15.87 -2.46
CA THR A 402 15.32 14.97 -3.02
C THR A 402 15.84 14.02 -1.94
N LEU A 403 15.78 12.72 -2.23
CA LEU A 403 16.47 11.69 -1.46
C LEU A 403 17.92 11.58 -1.94
N ASN A 404 18.89 11.78 -1.05
CA ASN A 404 20.27 11.44 -1.31
C ASN A 404 20.42 9.92 -1.37
N LYS A 405 20.84 9.42 -2.54
CA LYS A 405 21.00 7.97 -2.81
C LYS A 405 22.38 7.46 -2.42
N LYS A 406 23.23 8.31 -1.82
CA LYS A 406 24.58 8.00 -1.38
C LYS A 406 24.77 8.36 0.09
N ASP A 407 25.47 7.50 0.81
CA ASP A 407 25.94 7.83 2.16
C ASP A 407 27.17 8.75 2.13
N THR A 408 27.66 9.11 3.31
CA THR A 408 28.85 9.96 3.50
C THR A 408 30.12 9.38 2.86
N ASP A 409 30.20 8.05 2.75
CA ASP A 409 31.32 7.32 2.16
C ASP A 409 31.08 6.92 0.69
N ASN A 410 30.02 7.44 0.07
CA ASN A 410 29.60 7.22 -1.32
C ASN A 410 29.12 5.79 -1.65
N ASN A 411 28.68 5.01 -0.65
CA ASN A 411 27.93 3.77 -0.86
C ASN A 411 26.45 4.07 -1.14
N ASP A 412 25.74 3.12 -1.75
CA ASP A 412 24.32 3.30 -2.06
C ASP A 412 23.45 3.27 -0.79
N THR A 413 22.49 4.20 -0.71
CA THR A 413 21.43 4.18 0.31
C THR A 413 20.53 2.96 0.11
N LYS A 414 20.14 2.32 1.22
CA LYS A 414 19.18 1.21 1.19
C LYS A 414 17.77 1.71 0.93
N ILE A 415 17.29 1.47 -0.29
CA ILE A 415 15.93 1.78 -0.73
C ILE A 415 15.22 0.48 -1.10
N TYR A 416 14.06 0.24 -0.48
CA TYR A 416 13.10 -0.82 -0.79
C TYR A 416 12.09 -0.29 -1.82
N GLU A 417 12.12 -0.84 -3.02
CA GLU A 417 11.32 -0.38 -4.16
C GLU A 417 11.15 -1.50 -5.19
N CYS A 418 10.11 -1.36 -6.03
CA CYS A 418 9.97 -2.10 -7.27
C CYS A 418 10.11 -1.12 -8.43
N LYS A 419 10.84 -1.53 -9.46
CA LYS A 419 11.05 -0.75 -10.69
C LYS A 419 10.59 -1.60 -11.86
N LEU A 420 9.58 -1.10 -12.55
CA LEU A 420 9.12 -1.68 -13.79
C LEU A 420 9.90 -1.10 -14.97
N GLY A 421 9.79 -1.76 -16.12
CA GLY A 421 10.44 -1.31 -17.33
C GLY A 421 9.84 -1.91 -18.58
N MET A 422 10.28 -1.39 -19.73
CA MET A 422 9.87 -1.85 -21.04
C MET A 422 11.05 -2.45 -21.83
N SER A 423 10.79 -3.53 -22.54
CA SER A 423 11.78 -4.20 -23.39
C SER A 423 12.10 -3.38 -24.64
N GLN A 424 13.21 -3.72 -25.30
CA GLN A 424 13.57 -3.08 -26.58
C GLN A 424 12.47 -3.25 -27.63
N GLY A 425 11.83 -4.42 -27.70
CA GLY A 425 10.73 -4.65 -28.65
C GLY A 425 9.53 -3.74 -28.41
N VAL A 426 9.17 -3.49 -27.14
CA VAL A 426 8.08 -2.58 -26.79
C VAL A 426 8.46 -1.13 -27.09
N ALA A 427 9.67 -0.70 -26.72
CA ALA A 427 10.15 0.64 -27.03
C ALA A 427 10.20 0.91 -28.54
N ASP A 428 10.70 -0.05 -29.34
CA ASP A 428 10.75 0.05 -30.80
C ASP A 428 9.34 0.16 -31.40
N ALA A 429 8.40 -0.65 -30.91
CA ALA A 429 7.03 -0.64 -31.39
C ALA A 429 6.29 0.66 -30.98
N ALA A 430 6.54 1.19 -29.78
CA ALA A 430 5.98 2.46 -29.31
C ALA A 430 6.53 3.65 -30.12
N ASN A 431 7.82 3.66 -30.45
CA ASN A 431 8.44 4.67 -31.30
C ASN A 431 8.02 4.57 -32.79
N ALA A 432 7.57 3.40 -33.24
CA ALA A 432 7.06 3.20 -34.59
C ALA A 432 5.63 3.74 -34.78
N ASN A 433 4.89 3.98 -33.70
CA ASN A 433 3.57 4.59 -33.78
C ASN A 433 3.70 6.10 -34.05
N GLU A 434 3.34 6.53 -35.26
CA GLU A 434 3.38 7.94 -35.69
C GLU A 434 2.45 8.86 -34.86
N SER A 435 1.48 8.30 -34.12
CA SER A 435 0.60 9.05 -33.22
C SER A 435 1.28 9.41 -31.90
N ASN A 436 2.35 8.70 -31.53
CA ASN A 436 3.11 8.98 -30.32
C ASN A 436 4.03 10.17 -30.56
N THR A 437 4.02 11.11 -29.62
CA THR A 437 4.85 12.33 -29.71
C THR A 437 6.10 12.28 -28.83
N ASP A 438 6.22 11.24 -28.00
CA ASP A 438 7.36 11.01 -27.12
C ASP A 438 8.40 10.04 -27.72
N THR A 439 9.60 10.02 -27.14
CA THR A 439 10.64 9.04 -27.45
C THR A 439 10.77 8.04 -26.32
N TYR A 440 10.52 6.76 -26.63
CA TYR A 440 10.58 5.67 -25.67
C TYR A 440 11.93 4.96 -25.70
N THR A 441 12.44 4.58 -24.53
CA THR A 441 13.72 3.86 -24.39
C THR A 441 13.53 2.61 -23.56
N ALA A 442 14.19 1.52 -23.96
CA ALA A 442 14.16 0.28 -23.19
C ALA A 442 14.84 0.44 -21.82
N GLY A 443 14.34 -0.29 -20.82
CA GLY A 443 14.84 -0.27 -19.44
C GLY A 443 13.79 0.22 -18.44
N GLU A 444 14.25 0.69 -17.28
CA GLU A 444 13.41 1.29 -16.24
C GLU A 444 12.56 2.43 -16.79
N SER A 445 11.25 2.42 -16.50
CA SER A 445 10.33 3.44 -16.99
C SER A 445 9.10 3.61 -16.10
N PHE A 446 8.53 4.82 -16.11
CA PHE A 446 7.23 5.14 -15.49
C PHE A 446 6.07 5.11 -16.51
N HIS A 447 6.29 4.56 -17.70
CA HIS A 447 5.23 4.36 -18.69
C HIS A 447 4.45 3.10 -18.35
N PHE A 448 3.58 3.20 -17.34
CA PHE A 448 2.86 2.09 -16.70
C PHE A 448 2.24 1.11 -17.71
N ALA A 449 1.56 1.63 -18.73
CA ALA A 449 0.87 0.82 -19.75
C ALA A 449 1.82 0.08 -20.71
N LEU A 450 3.07 0.56 -20.87
CA LEU A 450 4.09 -0.03 -21.74
C LEU A 450 5.06 -0.95 -21.00
N ASN A 451 5.07 -0.91 -19.67
CA ASN A 451 5.95 -1.75 -18.89
C ASN A 451 5.58 -3.23 -19.09
N ASN A 452 6.58 -4.06 -19.41
CA ASN A 452 6.45 -5.49 -19.67
C ASN A 452 7.57 -6.33 -19.00
N MET A 453 8.35 -5.72 -18.10
CA MET A 453 9.30 -6.42 -17.26
C MET A 453 9.43 -5.77 -15.89
N VAL A 454 9.88 -6.56 -14.90
CA VAL A 454 10.36 -6.07 -13.61
C VAL A 454 11.88 -5.93 -13.69
N VAL A 455 12.40 -4.72 -13.54
CA VAL A 455 13.84 -4.41 -13.61
C VAL A 455 14.52 -4.66 -12.27
N LYS A 456 13.82 -4.34 -11.17
CA LYS A 456 14.27 -4.52 -9.79
C LYS A 456 13.04 -4.71 -8.90
N ASP A 457 13.13 -5.62 -7.94
CA ASP A 457 12.22 -5.68 -6.80
C ASP A 457 12.98 -6.25 -5.61
N ASN A 458 13.26 -5.39 -4.63
CA ASN A 458 13.93 -5.76 -3.38
C ASN A 458 13.04 -5.51 -2.16
N ARG A 459 11.72 -5.39 -2.35
CA ARG A 459 10.79 -5.18 -1.25
C ARG A 459 10.74 -6.42 -0.35
N ILE A 460 10.56 -6.19 0.95
CA ILE A 460 10.67 -7.24 1.96
C ILE A 460 9.43 -8.15 1.84
N PRO A 461 9.58 -9.47 1.68
CA PRO A 461 8.45 -10.39 1.55
C PRO A 461 7.72 -10.60 2.89
N PRO A 462 6.49 -11.12 2.90
CA PRO A 462 5.74 -11.39 4.12
C PRO A 462 6.18 -12.70 4.80
N ARG A 463 5.75 -12.89 6.06
CA ARG A 463 5.87 -14.17 6.78
C ARG A 463 5.29 -15.30 5.93
N GLY A 464 5.98 -16.45 5.88
CA GLY A 464 5.56 -17.60 5.07
C GLY A 464 6.09 -17.61 3.63
N PHE A 465 6.84 -16.58 3.21
CA PHE A 465 7.48 -16.51 1.91
C PHE A 465 8.33 -17.75 1.58
N THR A 466 8.20 -18.22 0.34
CA THR A 466 9.19 -19.08 -0.30
C THR A 466 9.43 -18.60 -1.73
N ASN A 467 10.65 -18.81 -2.23
CA ASN A 467 11.01 -18.43 -3.59
C ASN A 467 10.09 -19.11 -4.62
N ALA A 468 9.80 -20.40 -4.44
CA ALA A 468 8.94 -21.15 -5.36
C ALA A 468 7.49 -20.61 -5.38
N ASN A 469 6.92 -20.29 -4.22
CA ASN A 469 5.57 -19.73 -4.15
C ASN A 469 5.50 -18.36 -4.83
N PHE A 470 6.46 -17.48 -4.56
CA PHE A 470 6.47 -16.13 -5.14
C PHE A 470 6.82 -16.13 -6.63
N GLU A 471 7.61 -17.10 -7.11
CA GLU A 471 7.80 -17.32 -8.54
C GLU A 471 6.49 -17.75 -9.22
N SER A 472 5.69 -18.60 -8.58
CA SER A 472 4.43 -19.10 -9.15
C SER A 472 3.36 -18.01 -9.37
N ILE A 473 3.40 -16.95 -8.56
CA ILE A 473 2.50 -15.78 -8.69
C ILE A 473 3.16 -14.59 -9.40
N GLN A 474 4.34 -14.81 -10.01
CA GLN A 474 5.15 -13.78 -10.68
C GLN A 474 5.53 -12.58 -9.80
N ALA A 475 5.74 -12.82 -8.49
CA ALA A 475 6.15 -11.83 -7.51
C ALA A 475 7.54 -12.12 -6.92
N ALA A 476 8.40 -12.89 -7.60
CA ALA A 476 9.75 -13.15 -7.11
C ALA A 476 10.57 -11.85 -6.97
N PRO A 477 11.48 -11.76 -5.99
CA PRO A 477 12.48 -10.68 -5.93
C PRO A 477 13.32 -10.63 -7.22
N VAL A 478 13.69 -9.43 -7.67
CA VAL A 478 14.49 -9.20 -8.89
C VAL A 478 15.65 -8.28 -8.57
N GLY A 479 16.88 -8.70 -8.91
CA GLY A 479 18.09 -7.95 -8.53
C GLY A 479 18.37 -7.97 -7.02
N TYR A 480 17.71 -8.88 -6.29
CA TYR A 480 17.87 -9.11 -4.85
C TYR A 480 17.50 -10.58 -4.54
N SER A 481 17.89 -11.08 -3.37
CA SER A 481 17.53 -12.44 -2.95
C SER A 481 17.18 -12.50 -1.47
N TYR A 482 16.21 -13.36 -1.16
CA TYR A 482 15.79 -13.69 0.18
C TYR A 482 15.81 -15.21 0.36
N PRO A 483 16.31 -15.74 1.49
CA PRO A 483 16.14 -17.16 1.80
C PRO A 483 14.65 -17.47 2.05
N ASP A 484 14.25 -18.71 1.82
CA ASP A 484 12.90 -19.17 2.18
C ASP A 484 12.63 -18.94 3.67
N GLY A 485 11.43 -18.47 4.00
CA GLY A 485 11.03 -18.08 5.34
C GLY A 485 11.48 -16.68 5.77
N ALA A 486 12.21 -15.93 4.93
CA ALA A 486 12.52 -14.54 5.22
C ALA A 486 11.25 -13.68 5.28
N PHE A 487 11.20 -12.79 6.26
CA PHE A 487 10.21 -11.72 6.40
C PHE A 487 10.86 -10.44 6.95
N SER A 488 12.19 -10.39 6.93
CA SER A 488 12.99 -9.26 7.34
C SER A 488 14.20 -9.10 6.41
N ASP A 489 14.81 -7.93 6.46
CA ASP A 489 16.01 -7.59 5.72
C ASP A 489 17.00 -6.84 6.61
N ILE A 490 18.29 -7.18 6.52
CA ILE A 490 19.35 -6.58 7.34
C ILE A 490 20.28 -5.77 6.44
N THR A 491 20.52 -4.51 6.81
CA THR A 491 21.52 -3.64 6.18
C THR A 491 22.60 -3.27 7.18
N ASN A 492 23.86 -3.42 6.78
CA ASN A 492 25.03 -3.11 7.60
C ASN A 492 25.69 -1.81 7.15
N TYR A 493 26.12 -1.01 8.11
CA TYR A 493 26.78 0.26 7.93
C TYR A 493 28.08 0.31 8.73
N THR A 494 29.13 0.88 8.16
CA THR A 494 30.40 1.14 8.87
C THR A 494 30.42 2.59 9.31
N LEU A 495 30.61 2.83 10.61
CA LEU A 495 30.52 4.16 11.21
C LEU A 495 31.87 4.59 11.81
N PRO A 496 32.18 5.90 11.83
CA PRO A 496 33.46 6.42 12.35
C PRO A 496 33.68 6.11 13.85
N PRO A 497 34.94 6.05 14.32
CA PRO A 497 35.27 5.79 15.73
C PRO A 497 34.83 6.90 16.70
N GLU A 498 34.55 8.11 16.20
CA GLU A 498 34.01 9.23 16.97
C GLU A 498 32.50 9.09 17.25
N THR A 499 31.84 8.05 16.73
CA THR A 499 30.41 7.82 16.91
C THR A 499 30.06 7.61 18.38
N PHE A 500 29.28 8.54 18.93
CA PHE A 500 28.71 8.51 20.28
C PHE A 500 27.25 8.03 20.28
N LYS A 501 26.44 8.48 19.30
CA LYS A 501 25.04 8.09 19.13
C LYS A 501 24.80 7.67 17.69
N VAL A 502 24.01 6.62 17.49
CA VAL A 502 23.48 6.18 16.19
C VAL A 502 21.96 6.30 16.24
N GLU A 503 21.37 6.92 15.23
CA GLU A 503 19.92 7.02 15.05
C GLU A 503 19.57 6.40 13.70
N ALA A 504 18.60 5.49 13.67
CA ALA A 504 18.10 4.86 12.47
C ALA A 504 16.60 5.09 12.36
N LYS A 505 16.14 5.51 11.18
CA LYS A 505 14.74 5.75 10.86
C LYS A 505 14.36 5.04 9.57
N LEU A 506 13.16 4.47 9.54
CA LEU A 506 12.55 3.92 8.33
C LEU A 506 11.52 4.91 7.82
N TYR A 507 11.69 5.37 6.58
CA TYR A 507 10.79 6.33 5.95
C TYR A 507 10.00 5.68 4.82
N TYR A 508 8.73 6.08 4.66
CA TYR A 508 7.88 5.76 3.52
C TYR A 508 7.52 7.03 2.75
N GLN A 509 7.50 6.98 1.42
CA GLN A 509 7.06 8.08 0.58
C GLN A 509 5.98 7.64 -0.41
N THR A 510 4.84 8.33 -0.41
CA THR A 510 3.71 8.08 -1.33
C THR A 510 4.10 8.30 -2.79
N ALA A 511 4.71 9.44 -3.12
CA ALA A 511 5.13 9.74 -4.48
C ALA A 511 6.49 10.45 -4.51
N SER A 512 7.44 9.88 -5.23
CA SER A 512 8.74 10.50 -5.43
C SER A 512 8.66 11.71 -6.36
N LYS A 513 9.58 12.66 -6.17
CA LYS A 513 9.75 13.80 -7.07
C LYS A 513 9.94 13.35 -8.52
N GLU A 514 10.74 12.31 -8.74
CA GLU A 514 11.02 11.81 -10.08
C GLU A 514 9.76 11.35 -10.80
N TYR A 515 8.80 10.74 -10.10
CA TYR A 515 7.53 10.34 -10.68
C TYR A 515 6.62 11.53 -10.96
N ILE A 516 6.51 12.47 -10.01
CA ILE A 516 5.71 13.69 -10.20
C ILE A 516 6.21 14.54 -11.38
N GLU A 517 7.54 14.71 -11.51
CA GLU A 517 8.14 15.43 -12.63
C GLU A 517 7.95 14.67 -13.96
N PHE A 518 8.01 13.34 -13.95
CA PHE A 518 7.68 12.54 -15.13
C PHE A 518 6.22 12.76 -15.58
N LEU A 519 5.25 12.66 -14.68
CA LEU A 519 3.84 12.87 -15.00
C LEU A 519 3.57 14.28 -15.55
N ARG A 520 4.29 15.29 -15.06
CA ARG A 520 4.27 16.65 -15.62
C ARG A 520 4.86 16.72 -17.02
N ASP A 521 6.08 16.21 -17.18
CA ASP A 521 6.88 16.41 -18.40
C ASP A 521 6.41 15.55 -19.57
N LYS A 522 5.78 14.40 -19.27
CA LYS A 522 5.27 13.47 -20.28
C LYS A 522 3.80 13.67 -20.60
N ASN A 523 3.09 14.54 -19.90
CA ASN A 523 1.72 14.89 -20.26
C ASN A 523 1.71 16.01 -21.31
N TYR A 524 1.19 15.69 -22.49
CA TYR A 524 1.10 16.62 -23.62
C TYR A 524 -0.33 16.75 -24.20
N THR A 525 -1.30 16.05 -23.61
CA THR A 525 -2.70 16.05 -24.07
C THR A 525 -3.61 16.93 -23.22
N ASN A 526 -3.29 17.16 -21.94
CA ASN A 526 -4.06 18.03 -21.06
C ASN A 526 -3.17 18.70 -19.99
N SER A 527 -3.78 19.32 -18.97
CA SER A 527 -3.06 20.03 -17.90
C SER A 527 -2.82 19.19 -16.64
N LEU A 528 -3.38 17.99 -16.52
CA LEU A 528 -3.45 17.27 -15.24
C LEU A 528 -2.06 16.97 -14.64
N GLY A 529 -1.05 16.71 -15.46
CA GLY A 529 0.33 16.55 -14.97
C GLY A 529 0.92 17.85 -14.40
N ASN A 530 0.62 19.00 -15.02
CA ASN A 530 1.02 20.31 -14.48
C ASN A 530 0.22 20.68 -13.23
N ASP A 531 -1.07 20.36 -13.21
CA ASP A 531 -1.94 20.63 -12.07
C ASP A 531 -1.49 19.83 -10.85
N LEU A 532 -1.20 18.53 -11.01
CA LEU A 532 -0.59 17.69 -9.98
C LEU A 532 0.76 18.24 -9.52
N TYR A 533 1.66 18.63 -10.43
CA TYR A 533 2.95 19.19 -10.05
C TYR A 533 2.81 20.46 -9.20
N ASN A 534 1.89 21.35 -9.58
CA ASN A 534 1.65 22.58 -8.83
C ASN A 534 1.07 22.31 -7.44
N LEU A 535 0.15 21.34 -7.31
CA LEU A 535 -0.36 20.89 -6.01
C LEU A 535 0.78 20.33 -5.17
N TRP A 536 1.56 19.40 -5.72
CA TRP A 536 2.71 18.81 -5.05
C TRP A 536 3.72 19.87 -4.59
N PHE A 537 4.09 20.81 -5.47
CA PHE A 537 5.09 21.83 -5.19
C PHE A 537 4.67 22.78 -4.05
N ASN A 538 3.39 23.14 -4.01
CA ASN A 538 2.85 24.11 -3.05
C ASN A 538 2.43 23.49 -1.70
N HIS A 539 2.29 22.17 -1.62
CA HIS A 539 1.70 21.48 -0.46
C HIS A 539 2.60 20.37 0.08
N GLY A 540 3.85 20.67 0.40
CA GLY A 540 4.71 19.73 1.16
C GLY A 540 5.43 18.66 0.34
N LYS A 541 5.22 18.60 -0.99
CA LYS A 541 6.02 17.77 -1.91
C LYS A 541 6.08 16.27 -1.58
N SER A 542 5.01 15.71 -1.02
CA SER A 542 4.99 14.32 -0.55
C SER A 542 6.19 14.03 0.36
N GLU A 543 6.40 14.87 1.37
CA GLU A 543 7.39 14.62 2.42
C GLU A 543 7.20 13.20 2.99
N PRO A 544 8.29 12.45 3.23
CA PRO A 544 8.16 11.08 3.71
C PRO A 544 7.64 10.99 5.14
N GLU A 545 6.87 9.95 5.39
CA GLU A 545 6.38 9.57 6.70
C GLU A 545 7.41 8.70 7.43
N GLU A 546 7.68 9.03 8.69
CA GLU A 546 8.47 8.18 9.56
C GLU A 546 7.63 6.98 10.02
N MET A 547 8.10 5.77 9.71
CA MET A 547 7.45 4.52 10.10
C MET A 547 7.93 4.06 11.48
N VAL A 548 9.25 4.01 11.69
CA VAL A 548 9.84 3.52 12.94
C VAL A 548 11.24 4.10 13.13
N GLU A 549 11.58 4.40 14.38
CA GLU A 549 12.90 4.88 14.80
C GLU A 549 13.55 3.95 15.84
N ALA A 550 14.88 3.91 15.83
CA ALA A 550 15.69 3.28 16.86
C ALA A 550 16.97 4.09 17.11
N GLU A 551 17.47 4.09 18.35
CA GLU A 551 18.73 4.71 18.72
C GLU A 551 19.65 3.77 19.49
N PHE A 552 20.95 4.00 19.36
CA PHE A 552 21.99 3.33 20.13
C PHE A 552 23.07 4.33 20.59
N TYR A 553 23.52 4.21 21.84
CA TYR A 553 24.63 5.01 22.38
C TYR A 553 25.84 4.11 22.59
N THR A 554 27.00 4.52 22.08
CA THR A 554 28.23 3.75 22.22
C THR A 554 28.90 4.02 23.57
N ASP A 555 29.67 3.05 24.07
CA ASP A 555 30.40 3.18 25.33
C ASP A 555 31.64 4.11 25.24
N VAL A 556 31.75 4.95 24.20
CA VAL A 556 32.94 5.74 23.84
C VAL A 556 33.35 6.77 24.93
N LEU A 557 32.59 6.91 26.01
CA LEU A 557 32.91 7.80 27.15
C LEU A 557 33.03 7.11 28.52
N SER A 558 33.38 5.82 28.57
CA SER A 558 33.58 5.11 29.86
C SER A 558 34.89 5.45 30.60
N LEU A 559 35.51 6.61 30.38
CA LEU A 559 36.71 7.03 31.14
C LEU A 559 36.53 8.28 32.00
N ASN A 560 35.45 9.06 31.93
CA ASN A 560 35.30 10.22 32.81
C ASN A 560 33.86 10.70 33.13
N HIS A 561 32.81 9.98 32.76
CA HIS A 561 31.49 10.23 33.31
C HIS A 561 30.96 8.94 33.95
N GLU A 562 30.62 8.99 35.24
CA GLU A 562 29.63 8.05 35.77
C GLU A 562 28.36 8.23 34.93
N ILE A 563 28.12 7.28 34.04
CA ILE A 563 27.00 7.28 33.11
C ILE A 563 25.72 7.12 33.95
N ASP A 564 24.94 8.19 34.05
CA ASP A 564 23.68 8.20 34.77
C ASP A 564 22.60 7.52 33.92
N LEU A 565 22.06 6.39 34.39
CA LEU A 565 20.90 5.68 33.80
C LEU A 565 19.64 6.56 33.60
N ASN A 566 19.68 7.83 34.02
CA ASN A 566 18.71 8.86 33.67
C ASN A 566 18.68 9.27 32.18
N SER A 567 19.57 8.76 31.32
CA SER A 567 19.51 9.04 29.86
C SER A 567 18.97 7.89 28.99
N TYR A 568 18.74 6.67 29.52
CA TYR A 568 18.52 5.47 28.69
C TYR A 568 17.07 4.97 28.56
N ILE A 569 16.15 5.49 29.36
CA ILE A 569 14.71 5.18 29.24
C ILE A 569 14.04 6.28 28.45
N LYS A 570 13.69 6.00 27.20
CA LYS A 570 12.87 6.84 26.33
C LYS A 570 11.40 6.51 26.50
N VAL A 571 10.56 7.53 26.54
CA VAL A 571 9.11 7.43 26.67
C VAL A 571 8.51 8.30 25.57
N TYR A 572 7.87 7.70 24.57
CA TYR A 572 7.35 8.39 23.39
C TYR A 572 5.99 7.80 22.96
N PRO A 573 5.02 8.61 22.51
CA PRO A 573 5.04 10.07 22.49
C PRO A 573 4.93 10.65 23.90
N ASN A 574 5.54 11.82 24.10
CA ASN A 574 5.45 12.60 25.34
C ASN A 574 5.43 14.10 24.98
N PRO A 575 4.26 14.76 24.95
CA PRO A 575 2.99 14.33 25.55
C PRO A 575 2.32 13.12 24.87
N ALA A 576 1.73 12.25 25.68
CA ALA A 576 1.00 11.05 25.27
C ALA A 576 -0.49 11.34 25.06
N SER A 577 -1.01 10.99 23.89
CA SER A 577 -2.45 11.01 23.57
C SER A 577 -3.06 9.61 23.44
N ASP A 578 -2.24 8.59 23.17
CA ASP A 578 -2.67 7.19 23.10
C ASP A 578 -1.56 6.21 23.58
N ASN A 579 -1.16 5.23 22.76
CA ASN A 579 -0.13 4.27 23.10
C ASN A 579 1.23 4.95 23.30
N VAL A 580 1.90 4.60 24.38
CA VAL A 580 3.24 5.05 24.77
C VAL A 580 4.21 3.89 24.62
N SER A 581 5.18 4.06 23.75
CA SER A 581 6.35 3.20 23.61
C SER A 581 7.43 3.64 24.60
N ILE A 582 7.92 2.68 25.36
CA ILE A 582 8.96 2.86 26.36
C ILE A 582 10.15 2.00 25.96
N ASN A 583 11.22 2.65 25.53
CA ASN A 583 12.40 2.00 24.99
C ASN A 583 13.58 2.14 25.95
N PHE A 584 14.25 1.04 26.25
CA PHE A 584 15.48 1.02 27.04
C PHE A 584 16.30 -0.24 26.75
N ASN A 585 17.60 -0.21 27.06
CA ASN A 585 18.49 -1.36 26.88
C ASN A 585 18.92 -1.95 28.24
N LEU A 586 19.05 -3.27 28.30
CA LEU A 586 19.58 -3.99 29.45
C LEU A 586 20.84 -4.81 29.12
N ASN A 587 21.93 -4.53 29.82
CA ASN A 587 23.20 -5.28 29.68
C ASN A 587 23.16 -6.68 30.32
N GLU A 588 22.14 -6.97 31.12
CA GLU A 588 21.90 -8.27 31.73
C GLU A 588 20.40 -8.44 32.01
N SER A 589 19.94 -9.68 32.21
CA SER A 589 18.53 -9.91 32.54
C SER A 589 18.21 -9.42 33.96
N LYS A 590 17.17 -8.61 34.13
CA LYS A 590 16.80 -7.99 35.41
C LYS A 590 15.29 -8.00 35.63
N ASN A 591 14.84 -8.16 36.88
CA ASN A 591 13.46 -7.84 37.22
C ASN A 591 13.20 -6.33 37.07
N LEU A 592 12.15 -5.97 36.33
CA LEU A 592 11.65 -4.61 36.22
C LEU A 592 10.24 -4.52 36.77
N THR A 593 10.00 -3.54 37.66
CA THR A 593 8.67 -3.05 38.00
C THR A 593 8.51 -1.63 37.47
N LEU A 594 7.52 -1.38 36.61
CA LEU A 594 7.13 -0.03 36.18
C LEU A 594 5.87 0.39 36.93
N ASP A 595 6.00 1.46 37.72
CA ASP A 595 4.92 2.05 38.48
C ASP A 595 4.64 3.48 38.01
N ILE A 596 3.37 3.88 38.00
CA ILE A 596 2.95 5.26 37.71
C ILE A 596 2.54 5.94 39.01
N TYR A 597 3.02 7.16 39.23
CA TYR A 597 2.69 8.00 40.37
C TYR A 597 2.12 9.34 39.90
N SER A 598 1.20 9.90 40.69
CA SER A 598 0.82 11.31 40.58
C SER A 598 2.00 12.22 40.94
N LEU A 599 1.98 13.49 40.49
CA LEU A 599 2.96 14.51 40.91
C LEU A 599 3.03 14.72 42.44
N THR A 600 1.97 14.36 43.18
CA THR A 600 1.93 14.43 44.65
C THR A 600 2.62 13.23 45.33
N GLY A 601 3.12 12.26 44.55
CA GLY A 601 3.81 11.06 45.05
C GLY A 601 2.89 9.90 45.41
N SER A 602 1.58 10.00 45.16
CA SER A 602 0.66 8.87 45.34
C SER A 602 0.78 7.90 44.16
N LYS A 603 1.00 6.61 44.43
CA LYS A 603 1.02 5.54 43.42
C LYS A 603 -0.38 5.35 42.82
N ILE A 604 -0.45 5.32 41.49
CA ILE A 604 -1.69 5.13 40.72
C ILE A 604 -1.81 3.67 40.30
N GLU A 605 -0.78 3.13 39.64
CA GLU A 605 -0.83 1.79 39.03
C GLU A 605 0.57 1.16 38.94
N THR A 606 0.63 -0.17 38.84
CA THR A 606 1.79 -0.92 38.34
C THR A 606 1.49 -1.38 36.92
N VAL A 607 2.17 -0.79 35.94
CA VAL A 607 1.96 -1.03 34.51
C VAL A 607 2.67 -2.31 34.05
N PHE A 608 3.83 -2.60 34.65
CA PHE A 608 4.66 -3.71 34.23
C PHE A 608 5.38 -4.35 35.42
N LYS A 609 5.47 -5.68 35.48
CA LYS A 609 6.24 -6.40 36.51
C LYS A 609 6.70 -7.79 36.05
N TYR A 610 7.86 -7.87 35.39
CA TYR A 610 8.42 -9.12 34.88
C TYR A 610 9.95 -9.12 34.89
N ILE A 611 10.54 -10.30 34.62
CA ILE A 611 11.96 -10.43 34.29
C ILE A 611 12.15 -9.97 32.85
N MET A 612 12.96 -8.94 32.65
CA MET A 612 13.37 -8.46 31.35
C MET A 612 14.67 -9.15 30.94
N LEU A 613 14.77 -9.56 29.68
CA LEU A 613 15.96 -10.19 29.14
C LEU A 613 17.02 -9.12 28.83
N THR A 614 18.26 -9.56 28.56
CA THR A 614 19.30 -8.66 28.05
C THR A 614 19.00 -8.22 26.61
N GLY A 615 19.43 -7.02 26.23
CA GLY A 615 19.20 -6.41 24.92
C GLY A 615 18.21 -5.25 24.96
N ASN A 616 17.83 -4.74 23.77
CA ASN A 616 16.83 -3.69 23.63
C ASN A 616 15.46 -4.19 24.04
N GLN A 617 14.75 -3.37 24.81
CA GLN A 617 13.42 -3.64 25.32
C GLN A 617 12.48 -2.51 24.85
N THR A 618 11.34 -2.91 24.31
CA THR A 618 10.24 -2.00 23.96
C THR A 618 9.01 -2.44 24.72
N LEU A 619 8.52 -1.58 25.61
CA LEU A 619 7.26 -1.78 26.32
C LEU A 619 6.21 -0.83 25.75
N LYS A 620 5.05 -1.35 25.35
CA LYS A 620 3.90 -0.51 24.99
C LYS A 620 2.97 -0.36 26.21
N TRP A 621 2.56 0.86 26.51
CA TRP A 621 1.63 1.19 27.58
C TRP A 621 0.58 2.18 27.09
N LYS A 622 -0.70 1.94 27.41
CA LYS A 622 -1.79 2.87 27.08
C LYS A 622 -2.36 3.48 28.37
N PRO A 623 -2.30 4.80 28.59
CA PRO A 623 -2.82 5.47 29.77
C PRO A 623 -4.36 5.63 29.72
N ILE A 624 -5.10 4.52 29.75
CA ILE A 624 -6.57 4.54 29.72
C ILE A 624 -7.13 5.09 31.04
N ASN A 625 -8.04 6.07 30.97
CA ASN A 625 -8.69 6.74 32.11
C ASN A 625 -7.78 7.62 32.99
N TYR A 626 -6.66 8.09 32.46
CA TYR A 626 -5.85 9.10 33.12
C TYR A 626 -6.42 10.50 32.80
N ALA A 627 -6.46 11.39 33.80
CA ALA A 627 -6.79 12.79 33.56
C ALA A 627 -5.60 13.50 32.89
N SER A 628 -5.85 14.50 32.06
CA SER A 628 -4.78 15.31 31.46
C SER A 628 -3.89 15.91 32.55
N GLY A 629 -2.58 15.76 32.40
CA GLY A 629 -1.61 16.21 33.40
C GLY A 629 -0.27 15.49 33.33
N THR A 630 0.65 15.90 34.19
CA THR A 630 1.97 15.27 34.30
C THR A 630 1.97 14.18 35.37
N TYR A 631 2.61 13.06 35.05
CA TYR A 631 2.76 11.88 35.90
C TYR A 631 4.23 11.48 35.97
N ILE A 632 4.56 10.68 36.98
CA ILE A 632 5.91 10.14 37.20
C ILE A 632 5.87 8.65 36.91
N MET A 633 6.64 8.22 35.92
CA MET A 633 6.93 6.83 35.63
C MET A 633 8.17 6.41 36.42
N LYS A 634 8.02 5.48 37.37
CA LYS A 634 9.11 4.93 38.17
C LYS A 634 9.45 3.52 37.68
N PHE A 635 10.66 3.36 37.20
CA PHE A 635 11.25 2.08 36.79
C PHE A 635 12.08 1.56 37.96
N ASP A 636 11.68 0.44 38.54
CA ASP A 636 12.39 -0.20 39.65
C ASP A 636 13.05 -1.48 39.15
N PHE A 637 14.37 -1.44 39.00
CA PHE A 637 15.22 -2.60 38.77
C PHE A 637 15.78 -3.08 40.11
N GLU A 638 16.10 -4.37 40.24
CA GLU A 638 16.51 -5.00 41.51
C GLU A 638 17.53 -4.19 42.35
N ASP A 639 18.48 -3.56 41.67
CA ASP A 639 19.59 -2.80 42.24
C ASP A 639 19.45 -1.28 42.11
N LYS A 640 18.49 -0.77 41.33
CA LYS A 640 18.38 0.66 41.02
C LYS A 640 16.97 1.07 40.60
N SER A 641 16.50 2.23 41.06
CA SER A 641 15.30 2.87 40.53
C SER A 641 15.61 4.10 39.68
N VAL A 642 14.88 4.28 38.58
CA VAL A 642 14.93 5.43 37.66
C VAL A 642 13.54 6.04 37.55
N SER A 643 13.43 7.35 37.27
CA SER A 643 12.13 7.99 37.04
C SER A 643 12.12 8.87 35.79
N ARG A 644 10.96 8.93 35.12
CA ARG A 644 10.68 9.80 33.97
C ARG A 644 9.37 10.53 34.18
N TYR A 645 9.26 11.73 33.63
CA TYR A 645 7.98 12.41 33.53
C TYR A 645 7.29 12.00 32.24
N ILE A 646 5.98 11.83 32.32
CA ILE A 646 5.12 11.73 31.16
C ILE A 646 3.98 12.72 31.29
N ILE A 647 3.71 13.44 30.22
CA ILE A 647 2.56 14.33 30.09
C ILE A 647 1.48 13.53 29.36
N ILE A 648 0.28 13.45 29.93
CA ILE A 648 -0.89 12.84 29.30
C ILE A 648 -1.82 13.96 28.88
N ASN A 649 -2.23 13.98 27.62
CA ASN A 649 -3.12 14.97 27.05
C ASN A 649 -4.60 14.66 27.30
#